data_AF-A0AAD5LSM2-F1
#
_entry.id   AF-A0AAD5LSM2-F1
#
_cell.length_a   1.000
_cell.length_b   1.000
_cell.length_c   1.000
_cell.angle_alpha   90.00
_cell.angle_beta   90.00
_cell.angle_gamma   90.00
#
_symmetry.space_group_name_H-M   'P 1'
#
loop_
_entity.id
_entity.type
_entity.pdbx_description
1 polymer ?
#
loop_
_entity_poly.entity_id
_entity_poly.type
_entity_poly.pdbx_seq_one_letter_code
_entity_poly.pdbx_strand_id
1 'polypeptide(L)'
;MASGAGFRTEAALWRSQVQRMLMEWAPNEYFHDIQRVVLPEGSPSCAVLASRLHGYDAESAARNAAGLGEFVRVLELVACSGTGLDLLHCLLNEGRTPIGCPLTGWCAFCDGGDRTIELRLIVESSPALLEDALFDWDEDDATEAFAMLQDAVAALEVVRGAEEDARWDGPMIHISLEFSSMWWRAPRNSMRQLRRFFARYTAAMAYEEQPLFRISRVHASDLDDAMMAVIAESKLPVVHGSLFGNAEWTWALQSLRSGRNAAVWAPSSTLLAKGNATSLIAQVDTYTDEKKTQCFRLHEILRSQSTTVKTLCMEYQFLCDEPTREQLNHAIADTFFSRSTLAQLDRLTVKGELAEEDVLAIVRRLSLASTSAQPPPARIRELVCEDWQWKKDSIYSDRHRLRGATFAKLLGLIGGVESLCLKRGSNRESDLPVAEIPTLTSCRSLDVSVSCVTWGGLPSLADGGTSSTPATQSLVETLVLRPSGFDNRNNRHTVDRLLQHLGRQLRSLSIIPHSLMSTFWSETAASIVQHCPNLEKLHVQYVDSSFGTALVDAIAASGTCNIKRLSLRSRWSLETFSAIVATLRKPIHPLTRTLRSLRLDIHESEYDGVEALVRDVREMLRVNETLRDVTIRGDESGDWSGLDISESDKEFGLGVALAPLRHRLALLSVLSPRGVPRGIVVDVLRMAGHGICRLRFEDADDDEVGTLYEEDRELRRGYGSD
;
A
#
# COMPACT_ATOMS: atom_id res chain seq x y z
N MET A 1 -33.39 -36.98 -8.30
CA MET A 1 -32.40 -36.31 -7.44
C MET A 1 -31.12 -37.15 -7.27
N ALA A 2 -30.52 -37.64 -8.36
CA ALA A 2 -29.28 -38.44 -8.32
C ALA A 2 -28.18 -37.93 -9.28
N SER A 3 -28.37 -36.79 -9.95
CA SER A 3 -27.42 -36.24 -10.93
C SER A 3 -26.42 -35.22 -10.36
N GLY A 4 -26.61 -34.74 -9.13
CA GLY A 4 -25.76 -33.69 -8.56
C GLY A 4 -24.46 -34.17 -7.89
N ALA A 5 -24.38 -35.45 -7.51
CA ALA A 5 -23.21 -36.01 -6.83
C ALA A 5 -22.10 -36.42 -7.81
N GLY A 6 -22.45 -37.16 -8.88
CA GLY A 6 -21.48 -37.58 -9.91
C GLY A 6 -20.80 -36.40 -10.61
N PHE A 7 -21.57 -35.33 -10.86
CA PHE A 7 -21.09 -34.11 -11.50
C PHE A 7 -20.04 -33.35 -10.64
N ARG A 8 -20.14 -33.43 -9.31
CA ARG A 8 -19.17 -32.80 -8.40
C ARG A 8 -17.86 -33.58 -8.32
N THR A 9 -17.92 -34.91 -8.39
CA THR A 9 -16.73 -35.78 -8.37
C THR A 9 -15.95 -35.69 -9.68
N GLU A 10 -16.64 -35.68 -10.83
CA GLU A 10 -16.01 -35.45 -12.14
C GLU A 10 -15.39 -34.06 -12.21
N ALA A 11 -16.12 -33.01 -11.81
CA ALA A 11 -15.57 -31.65 -11.81
C ALA A 11 -14.32 -31.50 -10.91
N ALA A 12 -14.24 -32.21 -9.78
CA ALA A 12 -13.07 -32.21 -8.91
C ALA A 12 -11.86 -32.94 -9.52
N LEU A 13 -12.12 -34.07 -10.22
CA LEU A 13 -11.09 -34.86 -10.88
C LEU A 13 -10.50 -34.10 -12.09
N TRP A 14 -11.37 -33.45 -12.87
CA TRP A 14 -10.97 -32.57 -13.98
C TRP A 14 -10.20 -31.33 -13.50
N ARG A 15 -10.63 -30.68 -12.40
CA ARG A 15 -9.84 -29.58 -11.79
C ARG A 15 -8.42 -30.01 -11.43
N SER A 16 -8.26 -31.20 -10.86
CA SER A 16 -6.94 -31.74 -10.51
C SER A 16 -6.08 -32.03 -11.75
N GLN A 17 -6.70 -32.46 -12.86
CA GLN A 17 -6.01 -32.69 -14.12
C GLN A 17 -5.58 -31.38 -14.80
N VAL A 18 -6.48 -30.41 -14.90
CA VAL A 18 -6.15 -29.06 -15.40
C VAL A 18 -5.05 -28.43 -14.54
N GLN A 19 -5.15 -28.53 -13.21
CA GLN A 19 -4.11 -28.06 -12.29
C GLN A 19 -2.74 -28.71 -12.55
N ARG A 20 -2.70 -30.01 -12.84
CA ARG A 20 -1.45 -30.73 -13.15
C ARG A 20 -0.83 -30.24 -14.46
N MET A 21 -1.65 -30.12 -15.50
CA MET A 21 -1.21 -29.66 -16.82
C MET A 21 -0.72 -28.22 -16.78
N LEU A 22 -1.38 -27.40 -15.98
CA LEU A 22 -0.99 -26.03 -15.67
C LEU A 22 0.38 -25.92 -14.96
N MET A 23 0.67 -26.84 -14.03
CA MET A 23 1.96 -26.93 -13.35
C MET A 23 3.08 -27.45 -14.26
N GLU A 24 2.74 -28.28 -15.25
CA GLU A 24 3.67 -28.75 -16.28
C GLU A 24 3.92 -27.69 -17.35
N TRP A 25 2.93 -26.83 -17.62
CA TRP A 25 3.02 -25.73 -18.56
C TRP A 25 3.84 -24.55 -18.02
N ALA A 26 3.71 -24.18 -16.73
CA ALA A 26 4.42 -23.04 -16.14
C ALA A 26 5.94 -23.25 -16.21
N PRO A 27 6.67 -22.61 -17.15
CA PRO A 27 8.07 -22.91 -17.32
C PRO A 27 8.82 -22.14 -16.25
N ASN A 28 9.55 -22.87 -15.40
CA ASN A 28 10.45 -22.33 -14.35
C ASN A 28 11.50 -21.33 -14.87
N GLU A 29 11.56 -21.07 -16.18
CA GLU A 29 12.55 -20.22 -16.84
C GLU A 29 12.05 -18.78 -17.16
N TYR A 30 10.74 -18.49 -17.14
CA TYR A 30 10.22 -17.17 -17.58
C TYR A 30 9.71 -16.26 -16.46
N PHE A 31 9.45 -16.82 -15.27
CA PHE A 31 8.92 -16.07 -14.14
C PHE A 31 9.95 -16.06 -13.03
N HIS A 32 10.64 -14.93 -12.89
CA HIS A 32 11.67 -14.79 -11.85
C HIS A 32 11.12 -14.27 -10.51
N ASP A 33 9.94 -13.65 -10.47
CA ASP A 33 9.36 -13.09 -9.25
C ASP A 33 7.83 -12.97 -9.35
N ILE A 34 7.07 -13.76 -8.58
CA ILE A 34 5.64 -13.49 -8.33
C ILE A 34 5.55 -12.67 -7.05
N GLN A 35 5.40 -11.36 -7.18
CA GLN A 35 5.25 -10.48 -6.02
C GLN A 35 3.78 -10.40 -5.58
N ARG A 36 3.48 -10.96 -4.41
CA ARG A 36 2.20 -10.74 -3.74
C ARG A 36 2.18 -9.31 -3.17
N VAL A 37 1.49 -8.40 -3.82
CA VAL A 37 1.36 -7.02 -3.31
C VAL A 37 0.14 -6.94 -2.39
N VAL A 38 0.39 -6.78 -1.10
CA VAL A 38 -0.66 -6.39 -0.14
C VAL A 38 -1.01 -4.93 -0.40
N LEU A 39 -2.15 -4.68 -1.03
CA LEU A 39 -2.63 -3.33 -1.25
C LEU A 39 -3.10 -2.68 0.09
N PRO A 40 -2.95 -1.36 0.25
CA PRO A 40 -3.39 -0.66 1.46
C PRO A 40 -4.90 -0.85 1.73
N GLU A 41 -5.29 -0.87 3.02
CA GLU A 41 -6.68 -1.07 3.48
C GLU A 41 -7.65 -0.15 2.71
N GLY A 42 -8.56 -0.73 1.92
CA GLY A 42 -9.59 0.00 1.15
C GLY A 42 -9.38 0.04 -0.37
N SER A 43 -8.26 -0.48 -0.88
CA SER A 43 -8.08 -0.73 -2.31
C SER A 43 -8.85 -1.99 -2.75
N PRO A 44 -9.42 -2.05 -3.96
CA PRO A 44 -9.93 -3.31 -4.51
C PRO A 44 -8.80 -4.33 -4.52
N SER A 45 -9.09 -5.59 -4.15
CA SER A 45 -8.08 -6.64 -4.15
C SER A 45 -7.60 -6.88 -5.59
N CYS A 46 -6.30 -6.81 -5.83
CA CYS A 46 -5.70 -7.02 -7.15
C CYS A 46 -4.61 -8.08 -7.04
N ALA A 47 -4.61 -9.03 -7.96
CA ALA A 47 -3.51 -9.96 -8.15
C ALA A 47 -2.40 -9.26 -8.95
N VAL A 48 -1.16 -9.22 -8.47
CA VAL A 48 -0.03 -8.68 -9.25
C VAL A 48 0.88 -9.83 -9.68
N LEU A 49 1.13 -9.93 -10.97
CA LEU A 49 2.00 -10.93 -11.61
C LEU A 49 3.14 -10.18 -12.26
N ALA A 50 4.39 -10.51 -11.95
CA ALA A 50 5.53 -9.86 -12.60
C ALA A 50 6.27 -10.84 -13.51
N SER A 51 6.58 -10.39 -14.72
CA SER A 51 7.34 -11.16 -15.70
C SER A 51 8.44 -10.27 -16.30
N ARG A 52 9.62 -10.86 -16.54
CA ARG A 52 10.75 -10.18 -17.17
C ARG A 52 10.94 -10.70 -18.58
N LEU A 53 10.90 -9.80 -19.56
CA LEU A 53 11.08 -10.10 -20.97
C LEU A 53 12.51 -9.80 -21.38
N HIS A 54 13.34 -10.84 -21.35
CA HIS A 54 14.69 -10.81 -21.88
C HIS A 54 14.69 -11.20 -23.36
N GLY A 55 15.77 -10.94 -24.09
CA GLY A 55 15.82 -11.22 -25.52
C GLY A 55 17.21 -10.96 -26.06
N TYR A 56 18.16 -11.82 -25.67
CA TYR A 56 19.56 -11.67 -26.05
C TYR A 56 19.83 -12.05 -27.51
N ASP A 57 18.99 -12.92 -28.08
CA ASP A 57 18.99 -13.34 -29.47
C ASP A 57 17.55 -13.51 -30.01
N ALA A 58 17.42 -13.72 -31.32
CA ALA A 58 16.13 -13.84 -32.01
C ALA A 58 15.32 -15.08 -31.58
N GLU A 59 16.00 -16.17 -31.22
CA GLU A 59 15.35 -17.42 -30.82
C GLU A 59 14.77 -17.32 -29.41
N SER A 60 15.53 -16.74 -28.47
CA SER A 60 15.06 -16.45 -27.12
C SER A 60 13.97 -15.38 -27.13
N ALA A 61 14.10 -14.39 -28.01
CA ALA A 61 13.05 -13.39 -28.24
C ALA A 61 11.73 -14.04 -28.69
N ALA A 62 11.75 -14.88 -29.74
CA ALA A 62 10.55 -15.57 -30.23
C ALA A 62 9.93 -16.47 -29.16
N ARG A 63 10.74 -17.24 -28.42
CA ARG A 63 10.25 -18.08 -27.31
C ARG A 63 9.59 -17.26 -26.20
N ASN A 64 10.19 -16.13 -25.82
CA ASN A 64 9.63 -15.26 -24.78
C ASN A 64 8.33 -14.57 -25.23
N ALA A 65 8.24 -14.19 -26.50
CA ALA A 65 7.01 -13.65 -27.07
C ALA A 65 5.90 -14.70 -27.07
N ALA A 66 6.19 -15.92 -27.52
CA ALA A 66 5.24 -17.04 -27.53
C ALA A 66 4.77 -17.39 -26.11
N GLY A 67 5.70 -17.51 -25.15
CA GLY A 67 5.36 -17.81 -23.75
C GLY A 67 4.50 -16.73 -23.10
N LEU A 68 4.74 -15.44 -23.41
CA LEU A 68 3.88 -14.35 -22.93
C LEU A 68 2.49 -14.37 -23.60
N GLY A 69 2.42 -14.64 -24.91
CA GLY A 69 1.16 -14.78 -25.64
C GLY A 69 0.29 -15.89 -25.06
N GLU A 70 0.87 -17.08 -24.90
CA GLU A 70 0.21 -18.21 -24.22
C GLU A 70 -0.25 -17.82 -22.82
N PHE A 71 0.58 -17.14 -22.04
CA PHE A 71 0.22 -16.74 -20.67
C PHE A 71 -0.98 -15.79 -20.62
N VAL A 72 -1.01 -14.77 -21.47
CA VAL A 72 -2.18 -13.87 -21.55
C VAL A 72 -3.43 -14.66 -21.93
N ARG A 73 -3.30 -15.64 -22.82
CA ARG A 73 -4.40 -16.52 -23.23
C ARG A 73 -4.82 -17.50 -22.13
N VAL A 74 -3.90 -18.00 -21.31
CA VAL A 74 -4.22 -18.79 -20.11
C VAL A 74 -4.98 -17.93 -19.09
N LEU A 75 -4.53 -16.69 -18.85
CA LEU A 75 -5.24 -15.76 -17.97
C LEU A 75 -6.66 -15.51 -18.46
N GLU A 76 -6.85 -15.35 -19.77
CA GLU A 76 -8.16 -15.24 -20.39
C GLU A 76 -9.02 -16.50 -20.19
N LEU A 77 -8.49 -17.68 -20.53
CA LEU A 77 -9.22 -18.95 -20.43
C LEU A 77 -9.68 -19.23 -18.99
N VAL A 78 -8.83 -18.93 -18.01
CA VAL A 78 -9.14 -19.09 -16.58
C VAL A 78 -10.12 -18.01 -16.10
N ALA A 79 -10.04 -16.80 -16.66
CA ALA A 79 -10.96 -15.69 -16.38
C ALA A 79 -12.38 -15.95 -16.94
N CYS A 80 -12.50 -16.47 -18.16
CA CYS A 80 -13.76 -16.67 -18.88
C CYS A 80 -14.58 -17.86 -18.38
N SER A 81 -13.93 -18.99 -18.09
CA SER A 81 -14.61 -20.27 -17.81
C SER A 81 -15.27 -20.35 -16.42
N GLY A 82 -15.19 -19.28 -15.61
CA GLY A 82 -15.64 -19.26 -14.22
C GLY A 82 -15.03 -20.39 -13.38
N THR A 83 -13.91 -20.96 -13.83
CA THR A 83 -13.16 -22.06 -13.19
C THR A 83 -12.53 -21.61 -11.88
N GLY A 84 -12.44 -20.29 -11.68
CA GLY A 84 -12.14 -19.64 -10.42
C GLY A 84 -10.70 -19.16 -10.37
N LEU A 85 -10.51 -17.95 -9.85
CA LEU A 85 -9.20 -17.39 -9.51
C LEU A 85 -8.39 -18.33 -8.58
N ASP A 86 -9.06 -19.24 -7.87
CA ASP A 86 -8.46 -20.35 -7.11
C ASP A 86 -7.52 -21.24 -7.96
N LEU A 87 -7.85 -21.47 -9.23
CA LEU A 87 -7.06 -22.33 -10.11
C LEU A 87 -5.78 -21.61 -10.56
N LEU A 88 -5.90 -20.31 -10.86
CA LEU A 88 -4.78 -19.41 -11.10
C LEU A 88 -3.89 -19.27 -9.84
N HIS A 89 -4.49 -19.28 -8.66
CA HIS A 89 -3.75 -19.28 -7.40
C HIS A 89 -2.95 -20.57 -7.16
N CYS A 90 -3.49 -21.74 -7.50
CA CYS A 90 -2.76 -23.02 -7.43
C CYS A 90 -1.56 -23.04 -8.38
N LEU A 91 -1.78 -22.53 -9.59
CA LEU A 91 -0.81 -22.36 -10.66
C LEU A 91 0.42 -21.58 -10.22
N LEU A 92 0.16 -20.42 -9.62
CA LEU A 92 1.17 -19.44 -9.24
C LEU A 92 1.90 -19.80 -7.94
N ASN A 93 1.40 -20.77 -7.16
CA ASN A 93 1.97 -21.17 -5.87
C ASN A 93 2.51 -22.59 -5.87
N GLU A 94 3.09 -23.03 -6.99
CA GLU A 94 3.77 -24.31 -7.14
C GLU A 94 2.94 -25.49 -6.58
N GLY A 95 1.63 -25.51 -6.83
CA GLY A 95 0.76 -26.63 -6.45
C GLY A 95 0.26 -26.62 -5.00
N ARG A 96 0.52 -25.56 -4.22
CA ARG A 96 -0.12 -25.38 -2.92
C ARG A 96 -1.60 -25.03 -3.12
N THR A 97 -2.50 -25.89 -2.63
CA THR A 97 -3.96 -25.69 -2.71
C THR A 97 -4.42 -24.39 -2.03
N PRO A 98 -5.54 -23.76 -2.46
CA PRO A 98 -6.09 -22.55 -1.83
C PRO A 98 -6.43 -22.72 -0.33
N ILE A 99 -6.61 -23.96 0.13
CA ILE A 99 -6.79 -24.32 1.56
C ILE A 99 -5.55 -23.96 2.41
N GLY A 100 -4.40 -23.72 1.78
CA GLY A 100 -3.16 -23.24 2.39
C GLY A 100 -2.69 -21.87 1.89
N CYS A 101 -3.54 -21.07 1.24
CA CYS A 101 -3.19 -19.68 0.91
C CYS A 101 -2.97 -18.89 2.21
N PRO A 102 -1.75 -18.39 2.49
CA PRO A 102 -1.48 -17.66 3.74
C PRO A 102 -2.32 -16.38 3.88
N LEU A 103 -2.73 -15.81 2.73
CA LEU A 103 -3.46 -14.54 2.65
C LEU A 103 -5.00 -14.71 2.73
N THR A 104 -5.59 -15.90 2.50
CA THR A 104 -7.05 -16.15 2.59
C THR A 104 -7.90 -15.01 2.00
N GLY A 105 -8.87 -14.44 2.74
CA GLY A 105 -9.72 -13.32 2.31
C GLY A 105 -9.02 -11.97 2.09
N TRP A 106 -7.68 -11.94 2.06
CA TRP A 106 -6.83 -10.82 1.64
C TRP A 106 -6.11 -11.12 0.32
N CYS A 107 -6.15 -12.38 -0.12
CA CYS A 107 -5.72 -12.79 -1.43
C CYS A 107 -6.81 -12.40 -2.42
N ALA A 108 -6.47 -11.57 -3.40
CA ALA A 108 -7.38 -11.22 -4.49
C ALA A 108 -7.93 -12.45 -5.25
N PHE A 109 -7.24 -13.58 -5.14
CA PHE A 109 -7.70 -14.83 -5.73
C PHE A 109 -8.73 -15.58 -4.87
N CYS A 110 -8.68 -15.44 -3.54
CA CYS A 110 -9.48 -16.24 -2.59
C CYS A 110 -10.68 -15.47 -2.00
N ASP A 111 -10.69 -14.15 -2.05
CA ASP A 111 -11.76 -13.32 -1.46
C ASP A 111 -13.02 -13.20 -2.36
N GLY A 112 -12.90 -13.60 -3.63
CA GLY A 112 -13.95 -13.46 -4.64
C GLY A 112 -14.36 -12.01 -4.91
N GLY A 113 -13.51 -11.05 -4.52
CA GLY A 113 -13.68 -9.62 -4.67
C GLY A 113 -13.44 -9.13 -6.09
N ASP A 114 -13.16 -7.83 -6.24
CA ASP A 114 -12.99 -7.18 -7.55
C ASP A 114 -11.97 -7.96 -8.39
N ARG A 115 -12.45 -8.46 -9.54
CA ARG A 115 -11.76 -9.38 -10.42
C ARG A 115 -10.74 -8.63 -11.28
N THR A 116 -9.68 -8.08 -10.69
CA THR A 116 -8.63 -7.41 -11.47
C THR A 116 -7.30 -8.14 -11.33
N ILE A 117 -6.67 -8.42 -12.47
CA ILE A 117 -5.33 -9.01 -12.56
C ILE A 117 -4.42 -7.92 -13.12
N GLU A 118 -3.35 -7.57 -12.41
CA GLU A 118 -2.29 -6.69 -12.88
C GLU A 118 -1.07 -7.52 -13.29
N LEU A 119 -0.68 -7.44 -14.56
CA LEU A 119 0.51 -8.03 -15.12
C LEU A 119 1.59 -6.95 -15.30
N ARG A 120 2.63 -6.98 -14.48
CA ARG A 120 3.83 -6.13 -14.58
C ARG A 120 4.83 -6.78 -15.53
N LEU A 121 5.07 -6.16 -16.67
CA LEU A 121 6.04 -6.60 -17.68
C LEU A 121 7.27 -5.71 -17.63
N ILE A 122 8.42 -6.29 -17.26
CA ILE A 122 9.72 -5.62 -17.31
C ILE A 122 10.37 -5.96 -18.65
N VAL A 123 10.45 -4.99 -19.54
CA VAL A 123 10.93 -5.16 -20.91
C VAL A 123 12.38 -4.72 -20.98
N GLU A 124 13.29 -5.68 -21.15
CA GLU A 124 14.74 -5.41 -21.14
C GLU A 124 15.38 -5.31 -22.51
N SER A 125 14.75 -5.90 -23.53
CA SER A 125 15.36 -6.07 -24.86
C SER A 125 14.67 -5.26 -25.96
N SER A 126 13.52 -5.70 -26.46
CA SER A 126 12.84 -5.10 -27.61
C SER A 126 11.33 -4.94 -27.40
N PRO A 127 10.75 -3.76 -27.71
CA PRO A 127 9.29 -3.59 -27.79
C PRO A 127 8.61 -4.52 -28.79
N ALA A 128 9.33 -5.03 -29.79
CA ALA A 128 8.76 -5.98 -30.75
C ALA A 128 8.24 -7.23 -30.04
N LEU A 129 8.88 -7.67 -28.95
CA LEU A 129 8.39 -8.78 -28.14
C LEU A 129 6.99 -8.55 -27.58
N LEU A 130 6.69 -7.31 -27.18
CA LEU A 130 5.35 -6.96 -26.70
C LEU A 130 4.34 -6.97 -27.84
N GLU A 131 4.74 -6.50 -29.03
CA GLU A 131 3.87 -6.53 -30.20
C GLU A 131 3.59 -7.98 -30.61
N ASP A 132 4.65 -8.78 -30.72
CA ASP A 132 4.59 -10.18 -31.10
C ASP A 132 3.73 -10.97 -30.10
N ALA A 133 3.94 -10.79 -28.81
CA ALA A 133 3.19 -11.51 -27.77
C ALA A 133 1.73 -11.08 -27.63
N LEU A 134 1.42 -9.78 -27.70
CA LEU A 134 0.09 -9.26 -27.39
C LEU A 134 -0.82 -9.13 -28.61
N PHE A 135 -0.26 -9.09 -29.81
CA PHE A 135 -1.05 -8.85 -31.03
C PHE A 135 -0.76 -9.77 -32.20
N ASP A 136 0.44 -10.34 -32.34
CA ASP A 136 0.78 -11.22 -33.47
C ASP A 136 0.85 -12.71 -33.09
N TRP A 137 0.78 -13.04 -31.80
CA TRP A 137 0.77 -14.42 -31.35
C TRP A 137 -0.51 -15.13 -31.81
N ASP A 138 -0.35 -16.30 -32.40
CA ASP A 138 -1.43 -17.16 -32.88
C ASP A 138 -1.43 -18.48 -32.10
N GLU A 139 -2.61 -19.09 -31.93
CA GLU A 139 -2.77 -20.39 -31.29
C GLU A 139 -2.05 -21.50 -32.11
N ASP A 140 -1.82 -21.29 -33.40
CA ASP A 140 -1.02 -22.18 -34.26
C ASP A 140 0.45 -22.28 -33.81
N ASP A 141 0.97 -21.25 -33.13
CA ASP A 141 2.34 -21.20 -32.58
C ASP A 141 2.40 -21.71 -31.12
N ALA A 142 1.29 -22.20 -30.58
CA ALA A 142 1.21 -22.63 -29.20
C ALA A 142 1.97 -23.94 -28.94
N THR A 143 2.52 -24.05 -27.74
CA THR A 143 3.11 -25.27 -27.23
C THR A 143 2.07 -26.36 -27.05
N GLU A 144 2.50 -27.63 -27.17
CA GLU A 144 1.63 -28.80 -26.94
C GLU A 144 0.97 -28.73 -25.56
N ALA A 145 1.69 -28.25 -24.54
CA ALA A 145 1.16 -28.07 -23.19
C ALA A 145 0.01 -27.04 -23.13
N PHE A 146 0.10 -25.94 -23.87
CA PHE A 146 -0.98 -24.96 -23.98
C PHE A 146 -2.20 -25.55 -24.71
N ALA A 147 -2.00 -26.26 -25.81
CA ALA A 147 -3.09 -26.90 -26.56
C ALA A 147 -3.84 -27.91 -25.67
N MET A 148 -3.11 -28.74 -24.92
CA MET A 148 -3.71 -29.68 -23.98
C MET A 148 -4.53 -28.95 -22.89
N LEU A 149 -4.02 -27.82 -22.39
CA LEU A 149 -4.75 -27.00 -21.42
C LEU A 149 -6.06 -26.45 -22.00
N GLN A 150 -6.01 -25.90 -23.21
CA GLN A 150 -7.18 -25.36 -23.89
C GLN A 150 -8.24 -26.44 -24.10
N ASP A 151 -7.85 -27.64 -24.55
CA ASP A 151 -8.74 -28.80 -24.67
C ASP A 151 -9.39 -29.17 -23.33
N ALA A 152 -8.61 -29.13 -22.24
CA ALA A 152 -9.10 -29.45 -20.92
C ALA A 152 -10.08 -28.39 -20.37
N VAL A 153 -9.87 -27.10 -20.67
CA VAL A 153 -10.79 -26.01 -20.32
C VAL A 153 -12.06 -26.08 -21.17
N ALA A 154 -11.95 -26.33 -22.48
CA ALA A 154 -13.10 -26.50 -23.37
C ALA A 154 -13.98 -27.68 -22.92
N ALA A 155 -13.37 -28.79 -22.52
CA ALA A 155 -14.08 -29.92 -21.94
C ALA A 155 -14.86 -29.54 -20.65
N LEU A 156 -14.33 -28.64 -19.83
CA LEU A 156 -15.01 -28.13 -18.63
C LEU A 156 -16.21 -27.24 -18.97
N GLU A 157 -16.11 -26.40 -20.00
CA GLU A 157 -17.21 -25.53 -20.43
C GLU A 157 -18.38 -26.31 -21.01
N VAL A 158 -18.10 -27.34 -21.83
CA VAL A 158 -19.11 -28.27 -22.36
C VAL A 158 -19.86 -28.97 -21.23
N VAL A 159 -19.16 -29.36 -20.16
CA VAL A 159 -19.78 -29.96 -18.98
C VAL A 159 -20.69 -28.96 -18.28
N ARG A 160 -20.29 -27.69 -18.14
CA ARG A 160 -21.08 -26.67 -17.40
C ARG A 160 -22.34 -26.17 -18.11
N GLY A 161 -22.53 -26.51 -19.39
CA GLY A 161 -23.72 -26.14 -20.17
C GLY A 161 -23.81 -24.63 -20.38
N ALA A 162 -22.85 -24.07 -21.13
CA ALA A 162 -22.79 -22.64 -21.41
C ALA A 162 -24.06 -22.16 -22.15
N GLU A 163 -24.81 -21.25 -21.52
CA GLU A 163 -25.75 -20.37 -22.21
C GLU A 163 -24.94 -19.50 -23.19
N GLU A 164 -25.20 -19.65 -24.48
CA GLU A 164 -24.42 -19.08 -25.61
C GLU A 164 -24.39 -17.53 -25.70
N ASP A 165 -24.94 -16.79 -24.73
CA ASP A 165 -25.12 -15.33 -24.82
C ASP A 165 -24.40 -14.51 -23.73
N ALA A 166 -23.46 -15.11 -22.98
CA ALA A 166 -22.68 -14.36 -22.00
C ALA A 166 -21.65 -13.46 -22.70
N ARG A 167 -22.03 -12.20 -22.95
CA ARG A 167 -21.05 -11.09 -23.12
C ARG A 167 -19.95 -11.26 -22.08
N TRP A 168 -18.71 -11.08 -22.51
CA TRP A 168 -17.54 -11.18 -21.64
C TRP A 168 -17.71 -10.27 -20.41
N ASP A 169 -17.96 -10.89 -19.27
CA ASP A 169 -18.02 -10.25 -17.94
C ASP A 169 -16.80 -10.69 -17.11
N GLY A 170 -15.73 -11.06 -17.82
CA GLY A 170 -14.47 -11.55 -17.26
C GLY A 170 -13.62 -10.43 -16.65
N PRO A 171 -12.70 -10.77 -15.72
CA PRO A 171 -11.64 -9.88 -15.25
C PRO A 171 -10.94 -9.16 -16.42
N MET A 172 -10.88 -7.83 -16.42
CA MET A 172 -9.98 -7.11 -17.34
C MET A 172 -8.53 -7.28 -16.87
N ILE A 173 -7.63 -7.69 -17.77
CA ILE A 173 -6.21 -7.81 -17.47
C ILE A 173 -5.56 -6.43 -17.58
N HIS A 174 -5.09 -5.88 -16.46
CA HIS A 174 -4.35 -4.63 -16.42
C HIS A 174 -2.87 -4.90 -16.68
N ILE A 175 -2.26 -4.29 -17.69
CA ILE A 175 -0.83 -4.44 -17.97
C ILE A 175 -0.08 -3.19 -17.49
N SER A 176 0.91 -3.39 -16.62
CA SER A 176 1.88 -2.37 -16.21
C SER A 176 3.19 -2.61 -16.96
N LEU A 177 3.63 -1.64 -17.76
CA LEU A 177 4.86 -1.75 -18.55
C LEU A 177 6.01 -1.04 -17.85
N GLU A 178 7.16 -1.70 -17.70
CA GLU A 178 8.39 -1.12 -17.18
C GLU A 178 9.52 -1.36 -18.18
N PHE A 179 10.20 -0.29 -18.58
CA PHE A 179 11.27 -0.36 -19.56
C PHE A 179 12.62 -0.21 -18.85
N SER A 180 13.56 -1.11 -19.15
CA SER A 180 14.90 -1.08 -18.56
C SER A 180 15.86 -0.20 -19.36
N SER A 181 16.84 0.41 -18.69
CA SER A 181 17.83 1.33 -19.23
C SER A 181 18.78 0.76 -20.30
N MET A 182 18.75 -0.56 -20.59
CA MET A 182 19.69 -1.21 -21.52
C MET A 182 19.49 -0.87 -23.01
N TRP A 183 18.50 -0.04 -23.37
CA TRP A 183 17.99 0.12 -24.74
C TRP A 183 18.79 1.08 -25.64
N TRP A 184 19.76 1.78 -25.08
CA TRP A 184 20.58 2.81 -25.75
C TRP A 184 21.46 2.29 -26.90
N ARG A 185 21.58 0.97 -27.12
CA ARG A 185 22.41 0.40 -28.18
C ARG A 185 21.81 0.51 -29.61
N ALA A 186 20.49 0.70 -29.76
CA ALA A 186 19.84 0.81 -31.09
C ALA A 186 18.58 1.72 -31.13
N PRO A 187 18.68 3.00 -30.72
CA PRO A 187 17.53 3.84 -30.41
C PRO A 187 16.53 4.01 -31.57
N ARG A 188 16.98 4.14 -32.83
CA ARG A 188 16.06 4.41 -33.96
C ARG A 188 15.10 3.26 -34.27
N ASN A 189 15.54 2.01 -34.14
CA ASN A 189 14.69 0.86 -34.46
C ASN A 189 13.72 0.60 -33.31
N SER A 190 14.20 0.63 -32.06
CA SER A 190 13.37 0.50 -30.86
C SER A 190 12.28 1.57 -30.81
N MET A 191 12.59 2.82 -31.17
CA MET A 191 11.61 3.90 -31.27
C MET A 191 10.51 3.66 -32.30
N ARG A 192 10.83 3.09 -33.47
CA ARG A 192 9.83 2.74 -34.49
C ARG A 192 8.93 1.61 -34.01
N GLN A 193 9.51 0.60 -33.37
CA GLN A 193 8.78 -0.53 -32.80
C GLN A 193 7.83 -0.05 -31.69
N LEU A 194 8.30 0.79 -30.77
CA LEU A 194 7.47 1.34 -29.70
C LEU A 194 6.29 2.18 -30.24
N ARG A 195 6.53 3.01 -31.27
CA ARG A 195 5.45 3.76 -31.95
C ARG A 195 4.43 2.83 -32.60
N ARG A 196 4.91 1.79 -33.29
CA ARG A 196 4.07 0.81 -33.95
C ARG A 196 3.20 0.07 -32.92
N PHE A 197 3.81 -0.40 -31.83
CA PHE A 197 3.12 -1.04 -30.72
C PHE A 197 2.00 -0.16 -30.15
N PHE A 198 2.29 1.07 -29.73
CA PHE A 198 1.25 1.93 -29.14
C PHE A 198 0.19 2.38 -30.14
N ALA A 199 0.54 2.58 -31.41
CA ALA A 199 -0.45 2.87 -32.45
C ALA A 199 -1.42 1.70 -32.63
N ARG A 200 -0.90 0.48 -32.64
CA ARG A 200 -1.69 -0.75 -32.77
C ARG A 200 -2.55 -1.00 -31.52
N TYR A 201 -2.01 -0.81 -30.32
CA TYR A 201 -2.77 -0.83 -29.07
C TYR A 201 -3.92 0.19 -29.08
N THR A 202 -3.63 1.44 -29.47
CA THR A 202 -4.65 2.49 -29.50
C THR A 202 -5.75 2.17 -30.52
N ALA A 203 -5.39 1.56 -31.65
CA ALA A 203 -6.36 1.08 -32.62
C ALA A 203 -7.22 -0.05 -32.05
N ALA A 204 -6.63 -1.08 -31.44
CA ALA A 204 -7.36 -2.20 -30.82
C ALA A 204 -8.38 -1.70 -29.78
N MET A 205 -7.96 -0.82 -28.88
CA MET A 205 -8.81 -0.21 -27.84
C MET A 205 -9.95 0.67 -28.40
N ALA A 206 -9.87 1.13 -29.65
CA ALA A 206 -10.91 1.95 -30.27
C ALA A 206 -12.00 1.11 -30.96
N TYR A 207 -11.69 -0.12 -31.35
CA TYR A 207 -12.61 -1.00 -32.06
C TYR A 207 -13.31 -2.03 -31.15
N GLU A 208 -12.69 -2.39 -30.03
CA GLU A 208 -13.25 -3.38 -29.11
C GLU A 208 -14.17 -2.72 -28.06
N GLU A 209 -15.42 -3.17 -27.97
CA GLU A 209 -16.35 -2.73 -26.90
C GLU A 209 -15.84 -3.16 -25.52
N GLN A 210 -15.09 -4.26 -25.44
CA GLN A 210 -14.49 -4.82 -24.23
C GLN A 210 -13.17 -5.52 -24.56
N PRO A 211 -12.02 -4.85 -24.38
CA PRO A 211 -10.72 -5.43 -24.68
C PRO A 211 -10.29 -6.41 -23.60
N LEU A 212 -9.62 -7.48 -24.00
CA LEU A 212 -9.09 -8.52 -23.10
C LEU A 212 -8.13 -7.93 -22.05
N PHE A 213 -7.26 -7.04 -22.50
CA PHE A 213 -6.28 -6.38 -21.66
C PHE A 213 -6.29 -4.87 -21.89
N ARG A 214 -5.83 -4.14 -20.86
CA ARG A 214 -5.64 -2.70 -20.90
C ARG A 214 -4.31 -2.35 -20.29
N ILE A 215 -3.50 -1.58 -21.00
CA ILE A 215 -2.30 -0.98 -20.42
C ILE A 215 -2.76 0.05 -19.38
N SER A 216 -2.53 -0.25 -18.10
CA SER A 216 -2.98 0.55 -16.96
C SER A 216 -1.99 1.67 -16.65
N ARG A 217 -0.69 1.39 -16.77
CA ARG A 217 0.39 2.35 -16.52
C ARG A 217 1.66 1.98 -17.26
N VAL A 218 2.46 3.00 -17.57
CA VAL A 218 3.82 2.86 -18.06
C VAL A 218 4.77 3.47 -17.03
N HIS A 219 5.69 2.66 -16.51
CA HIS A 219 6.79 3.09 -15.67
C HIS A 219 7.89 3.68 -16.54
N ALA A 220 8.01 5.00 -16.46
CA ALA A 220 9.08 5.76 -17.09
C ALA A 220 10.20 5.94 -16.07
N SER A 221 11.10 4.97 -16.02
CA SER A 221 12.38 5.06 -15.33
C SER A 221 13.46 4.91 -16.40
N ASP A 222 14.49 5.75 -16.38
CA ASP A 222 15.64 5.66 -17.31
C ASP A 222 15.30 5.74 -18.81
N LEU A 223 14.16 6.36 -19.18
CA LEU A 223 13.75 6.53 -20.58
C LEU A 223 14.36 7.79 -21.21
N ASP A 224 14.75 7.71 -22.49
CA ASP A 224 15.20 8.87 -23.24
C ASP A 224 14.04 9.79 -23.68
N ASP A 225 14.36 11.04 -24.05
CA ASP A 225 13.39 12.06 -24.47
C ASP A 225 12.49 11.60 -25.63
N ALA A 226 13.04 10.80 -26.55
CA ALA A 226 12.32 10.34 -27.73
C ALA A 226 11.29 9.28 -27.36
N MET A 227 11.64 8.33 -26.49
CA MET A 227 10.74 7.31 -25.95
C MET A 227 9.61 7.96 -25.17
N MET A 228 9.93 8.92 -24.32
CA MET A 228 8.95 9.68 -23.56
C MET A 228 7.98 10.45 -24.46
N ALA A 229 8.46 11.00 -25.58
CA ALA A 229 7.59 11.63 -26.58
C ALA A 229 6.56 10.66 -27.15
N VAL A 230 6.96 9.41 -27.42
CA VAL A 230 6.08 8.39 -27.98
C VAL A 230 5.06 7.88 -26.96
N ILE A 231 5.50 7.65 -25.73
CA ILE A 231 4.57 7.29 -24.64
C ILE A 231 3.60 8.44 -24.40
N ALA A 232 4.07 9.69 -24.42
CA ALA A 232 3.20 10.83 -24.22
C ALA A 232 2.15 10.99 -25.34
N GLU A 233 2.51 10.68 -26.58
CA GLU A 233 1.59 10.65 -27.73
C GLU A 233 0.50 9.57 -27.58
N SER A 234 0.80 8.45 -26.90
CA SER A 234 -0.16 7.37 -26.64
C SER A 234 -1.27 7.74 -25.62
N LYS A 235 -1.07 8.83 -24.85
CA LYS A 235 -1.96 9.27 -23.75
C LYS A 235 -2.16 8.23 -22.63
N LEU A 236 -1.35 7.19 -22.60
CA LEU A 236 -1.37 6.20 -21.53
C LEU A 236 -0.99 6.85 -20.19
N PRO A 237 -1.52 6.37 -19.05
CA PRO A 237 -1.10 6.83 -17.74
C PRO A 237 0.39 6.55 -17.53
N VAL A 238 1.16 7.57 -17.18
CA VAL A 238 2.60 7.43 -16.93
C VAL A 238 2.90 7.59 -15.44
N VAL A 239 3.65 6.64 -14.90
CA VAL A 239 4.26 6.69 -13.57
C VAL A 239 5.74 6.94 -13.78
N HIS A 240 6.24 8.11 -13.38
CA HIS A 240 7.66 8.41 -13.54
C HIS A 240 8.43 8.09 -12.25
N GLY A 241 9.42 7.21 -12.37
CA GLY A 241 10.40 6.96 -11.32
C GLY A 241 11.39 8.12 -11.29
N SER A 242 11.38 8.88 -10.20
CA SER A 242 12.25 10.03 -9.85
C SER A 242 13.04 10.75 -10.94
N LEU A 243 12.77 12.05 -11.14
CA LEU A 243 13.60 12.96 -11.95
C LEU A 243 14.93 13.29 -11.22
N PHE A 244 15.96 12.48 -11.40
CA PHE A 244 17.32 12.71 -10.92
C PHE A 244 18.21 13.31 -12.02
N GLY A 245 18.75 14.51 -11.78
CA GLY A 245 19.83 15.08 -12.60
C GLY A 245 19.40 15.68 -13.96
N ASN A 246 20.33 16.39 -14.61
CA ASN A 246 20.03 17.31 -15.71
C ASN A 246 19.34 16.68 -16.94
N ALA A 247 19.60 15.40 -17.24
CA ALA A 247 19.04 14.75 -18.41
C ALA A 247 17.52 14.50 -18.27
N GLU A 248 17.04 14.17 -17.08
CA GLU A 248 15.65 13.79 -16.87
C GLU A 248 14.73 15.01 -16.79
N TRP A 249 15.25 16.15 -16.33
CA TRP A 249 14.52 17.41 -16.41
C TRP A 249 14.24 17.85 -17.85
N THR A 250 15.08 17.42 -18.81
CA THR A 250 14.90 17.84 -20.20
C THR A 250 13.63 17.26 -20.79
N TRP A 251 13.28 15.99 -20.59
CA TRP A 251 12.01 15.46 -21.13
C TRP A 251 10.80 16.15 -20.51
N ALA A 252 10.75 16.33 -19.19
CA ALA A 252 9.60 16.92 -18.49
C ALA A 252 9.29 18.34 -18.99
N LEU A 253 10.34 19.07 -19.39
CA LEU A 253 10.29 20.46 -19.81
C LEU A 253 10.38 20.67 -21.33
N GLN A 254 10.77 19.65 -22.12
CA GLN A 254 10.94 19.76 -23.56
C GLN A 254 9.61 19.90 -24.29
N SER A 255 9.59 20.79 -25.28
CA SER A 255 8.49 20.91 -26.23
C SER A 255 8.62 19.87 -27.34
N LEU A 256 7.52 19.17 -27.66
CA LEU A 256 7.45 18.19 -28.76
C LEU A 256 7.74 18.73 -30.17
N ARG A 257 7.99 20.04 -30.34
CA ARG A 257 8.33 20.59 -31.65
C ARG A 257 9.79 20.31 -31.99
N SER A 258 9.99 19.19 -32.69
CA SER A 258 11.22 18.76 -33.36
C SER A 258 11.61 19.69 -34.52
N GLY A 259 11.91 20.95 -34.23
CA GLY A 259 12.44 21.91 -35.20
C GLY A 259 13.46 22.82 -34.54
N ARG A 260 14.59 23.06 -35.23
CA ARG A 260 15.73 23.92 -34.82
C ARG A 260 15.37 25.36 -34.40
N ASN A 261 14.09 25.74 -34.40
CA ASN A 261 13.57 27.03 -33.93
C ASN A 261 12.79 26.85 -32.62
N ALA A 262 13.41 26.25 -31.60
CA ALA A 262 12.87 26.06 -30.24
C ALA A 262 12.87 27.36 -29.40
N ALA A 263 12.59 28.52 -30.02
CA ALA A 263 12.63 29.82 -29.35
C ALA A 263 11.27 30.26 -28.80
N VAL A 264 10.15 29.65 -29.23
CA VAL A 264 8.80 30.00 -28.76
C VAL A 264 8.22 28.84 -27.96
N TRP A 265 8.40 28.94 -26.65
CA TRP A 265 7.94 27.96 -25.67
C TRP A 265 6.45 28.16 -25.42
N ALA A 266 5.63 27.18 -25.81
CA ALA A 266 4.24 27.12 -25.39
C ALA A 266 4.15 26.06 -24.28
N PRO A 267 3.79 26.42 -23.03
CA PRO A 267 3.68 25.47 -21.93
C PRO A 267 2.86 24.24 -22.30
N SER A 268 1.81 24.39 -23.13
CA SER A 268 0.87 23.33 -23.58
C SER A 268 1.48 22.27 -24.50
N SER A 269 2.80 22.30 -24.70
CA SER A 269 3.52 21.39 -25.59
C SER A 269 4.54 20.51 -24.88
N THR A 270 4.62 20.59 -23.55
CA THR A 270 5.55 19.80 -22.74
C THR A 270 5.12 18.34 -22.68
N LEU A 271 6.10 17.44 -22.57
CA LEU A 271 5.83 16.00 -22.45
C LEU A 271 5.03 15.67 -21.21
N LEU A 272 5.28 16.36 -20.09
CA LEU A 272 4.54 16.16 -18.85
C LEU A 272 3.05 16.48 -19.01
N ALA A 273 2.72 17.58 -19.71
CA ALA A 273 1.32 17.97 -19.94
C ALA A 273 0.59 17.06 -20.92
N LYS A 274 1.31 16.45 -21.88
CA LYS A 274 0.70 15.54 -22.85
C LYS A 274 0.64 14.10 -22.39
N GLY A 275 1.63 13.66 -21.62
CA GLY A 275 1.83 12.25 -21.30
C GLY A 275 0.99 11.70 -20.17
N ASN A 276 -0.10 12.38 -19.81
CA ASN A 276 -1.08 11.90 -18.83
C ASN A 276 -0.38 11.34 -17.57
N ALA A 277 0.64 12.05 -17.07
CA ALA A 277 1.40 11.62 -15.91
C ALA A 277 0.44 11.56 -14.72
N THR A 278 0.38 10.40 -14.05
CA THR A 278 -0.49 10.16 -12.89
C THR A 278 0.30 10.16 -11.59
N SER A 279 1.57 9.74 -11.64
CA SER A 279 2.51 9.81 -10.53
C SER A 279 3.83 10.40 -10.98
N LEU A 280 4.34 11.38 -10.24
CA LEU A 280 5.60 12.04 -10.51
C LEU A 280 6.42 12.13 -9.23
N ILE A 281 7.67 11.66 -9.28
CA ILE A 281 8.68 11.93 -8.25
C ILE A 281 9.70 12.86 -8.90
N ALA A 282 10.00 13.99 -8.27
CA ALA A 282 10.92 14.99 -8.78
C ALA A 282 11.91 15.39 -7.70
N GLN A 283 13.19 15.13 -7.93
CA GLN A 283 14.27 15.68 -7.12
C GLN A 283 14.80 16.97 -7.75
N VAL A 284 14.69 18.05 -7.00
CA VAL A 284 15.01 19.40 -7.40
C VAL A 284 16.24 19.87 -6.64
N ASP A 285 17.37 19.98 -7.35
CA ASP A 285 18.51 20.74 -6.83
C ASP A 285 18.48 22.15 -7.42
N THR A 286 18.79 23.18 -6.65
CA THR A 286 18.75 24.57 -7.15
C THR A 286 20.14 25.22 -7.26
N TYR A 287 21.22 24.44 -7.19
CA TYR A 287 22.59 24.96 -7.08
C TYR A 287 23.10 25.76 -8.29
N THR A 288 22.53 25.57 -9.49
CA THR A 288 22.91 26.31 -10.71
C THR A 288 21.73 27.10 -11.27
N ASP A 289 21.98 28.22 -11.94
CA ASP A 289 20.93 29.05 -12.54
C ASP A 289 20.08 28.28 -13.57
N GLU A 290 20.68 27.32 -14.26
CA GLU A 290 19.98 26.40 -15.15
C GLU A 290 18.97 25.54 -14.37
N LYS A 291 19.41 24.89 -13.28
CA LYS A 291 18.53 24.05 -12.46
C LYS A 291 17.45 24.87 -11.75
N LYS A 292 17.76 26.09 -11.28
CA LYS A 292 16.74 27.05 -10.77
C LYS A 292 15.66 27.31 -11.83
N THR A 293 16.08 27.62 -13.06
CA THR A 293 15.18 27.88 -14.17
C THR A 293 14.31 26.66 -14.48
N GLN A 294 14.88 25.45 -14.46
CA GLN A 294 14.15 24.19 -14.65
C GLN A 294 13.11 23.95 -13.55
N CYS A 295 13.47 24.18 -12.29
CA CYS A 295 12.55 24.09 -11.14
C CYS A 295 11.34 25.01 -11.32
N PHE A 296 11.55 26.30 -11.59
CA PHE A 296 10.45 27.26 -11.78
C PHE A 296 9.56 26.90 -12.97
N ARG A 297 10.15 26.38 -14.05
CA ARG A 297 9.39 25.89 -15.21
C ARG A 297 8.50 24.70 -14.86
N LEU A 298 9.01 23.74 -14.08
CA LEU A 298 8.19 22.60 -13.64
C LEU A 298 7.00 23.08 -12.80
N HIS A 299 7.23 24.00 -11.86
CA HIS A 299 6.15 24.62 -11.09
C HIS A 299 5.09 25.27 -11.98
N GLU A 300 5.52 26.03 -13.01
CA GLU A 300 4.59 26.65 -13.95
C GLU A 300 3.76 25.61 -14.73
N ILE A 301 4.38 24.52 -15.20
CA ILE A 301 3.71 23.44 -15.92
C ILE A 301 2.71 22.73 -15.00
N LEU A 302 3.15 22.35 -13.80
CA LEU A 302 2.30 21.69 -12.81
C LEU A 302 1.10 22.56 -12.45
N ARG A 303 1.30 23.85 -12.23
CA ARG A 303 0.24 24.80 -11.88
C ARG A 303 -0.80 24.96 -12.99
N SER A 304 -0.33 25.11 -14.23
CA SER A 304 -1.18 25.53 -15.35
C SER A 304 -1.77 24.38 -16.16
N GLN A 305 -1.24 23.15 -16.05
CA GLN A 305 -1.56 22.07 -17.01
C GLN A 305 -1.74 20.70 -16.40
N SER A 306 -1.29 20.50 -15.16
CA SER A 306 -1.35 19.17 -14.56
C SER A 306 -2.71 18.90 -13.94
N THR A 307 -3.66 18.44 -14.75
CA THR A 307 -4.94 17.88 -14.25
C THR A 307 -4.86 16.38 -13.99
N THR A 308 -3.84 15.72 -14.55
CA THR A 308 -3.72 14.26 -14.57
C THR A 308 -2.88 13.72 -13.42
N VAL A 309 -1.92 14.50 -12.90
CA VAL A 309 -1.07 14.06 -11.79
C VAL A 309 -1.94 13.95 -10.54
N LYS A 310 -1.94 12.76 -9.96
CA LYS A 310 -2.65 12.42 -8.72
C LYS A 310 -1.70 12.27 -7.55
N THR A 311 -0.53 11.70 -7.80
CA THR A 311 0.53 11.52 -6.80
C THR A 311 1.75 12.33 -7.21
N LEU A 312 2.19 13.21 -6.33
CA LEU A 312 3.37 14.04 -6.56
C LEU A 312 4.31 13.95 -5.37
N CYS A 313 5.58 13.63 -5.61
CA CYS A 313 6.66 13.75 -4.64
C CYS A 313 7.66 14.79 -5.14
N MET A 314 7.85 15.86 -4.39
CA MET A 314 8.82 16.92 -4.67
C MET A 314 9.89 16.89 -3.59
N GLU A 315 11.13 16.64 -3.97
CA GLU A 315 12.27 16.68 -3.06
C GLU A 315 13.17 17.88 -3.38
N TYR A 316 13.25 18.84 -2.48
CA TYR A 316 14.06 20.04 -2.63
C TYR A 316 15.38 19.88 -1.90
N GLN A 317 16.47 19.75 -2.66
CA GLN A 317 17.84 19.70 -2.12
C GLN A 317 18.56 21.03 -2.34
N PHE A 318 19.40 21.41 -1.37
CA PHE A 318 20.29 22.59 -1.42
C PHE A 318 19.56 23.89 -1.81
N LEU A 319 18.67 24.37 -0.94
CA LEU A 319 17.95 25.62 -1.15
C LEU A 319 18.92 26.81 -1.28
N CYS A 320 18.71 27.59 -2.33
CA CYS A 320 19.52 28.72 -2.76
C CYS A 320 19.68 29.89 -1.76
N ASP A 321 20.40 30.91 -2.20
CA ASP A 321 20.39 32.26 -1.63
C ASP A 321 18.95 32.78 -1.36
N GLU A 322 18.81 33.61 -0.32
CA GLU A 322 17.53 34.16 0.17
C GLU A 322 16.55 34.65 -0.91
N PRO A 323 16.95 35.46 -1.93
CA PRO A 323 16.00 35.94 -2.93
C PRO A 323 15.42 34.83 -3.81
N THR A 324 16.22 33.81 -4.14
CA THR A 324 15.75 32.64 -4.88
C THR A 324 14.83 31.78 -4.01
N ARG A 325 15.14 31.65 -2.71
CA ARG A 325 14.34 30.91 -1.73
C ARG A 325 12.93 31.51 -1.61
N GLU A 326 12.80 32.83 -1.51
CA GLU A 326 11.49 33.50 -1.49
C GLU A 326 10.68 33.26 -2.78
N GLN A 327 11.33 33.36 -3.95
CA GLN A 327 10.68 33.07 -5.23
C GLN A 327 10.21 31.61 -5.32
N LEU A 328 11.02 30.66 -4.84
CA LEU A 328 10.67 29.24 -4.80
C LEU A 328 9.47 29.01 -3.88
N ASN A 329 9.44 29.62 -2.69
CA ASN A 329 8.29 29.56 -1.79
C ASN A 329 7.01 30.10 -2.44
N HIS A 330 7.11 31.19 -3.21
CA HIS A 330 5.98 31.68 -4.01
C HIS A 330 5.55 30.68 -5.09
N ALA A 331 6.49 30.02 -5.77
CA ALA A 331 6.20 28.99 -6.75
C ALA A 331 5.52 27.77 -6.12
N ILE A 332 6.01 27.28 -4.97
CA ILE A 332 5.40 26.20 -4.18
C ILE A 332 3.97 26.57 -3.80
N ALA A 333 3.77 27.77 -3.25
CA ALA A 333 2.45 28.29 -2.87
C ALA A 333 1.49 28.31 -4.07
N ASP A 334 1.92 28.91 -5.17
CA ASP A 334 1.09 29.06 -6.37
C ASP A 334 0.80 27.72 -7.06
N THR A 335 1.71 26.75 -6.97
CA THR A 335 1.59 25.45 -7.67
C THR A 335 0.73 24.46 -6.90
N PHE A 336 0.95 24.29 -5.60
CA PHE A 336 0.32 23.21 -4.83
C PHE A 336 -0.85 23.68 -3.97
N PHE A 337 -0.79 24.91 -3.48
CA PHE A 337 -1.69 25.36 -2.41
C PHE A 337 -2.65 26.47 -2.86
N SER A 338 -2.39 27.12 -3.99
CA SER A 338 -3.25 28.19 -4.52
C SER A 338 -4.57 27.65 -5.07
N ARG A 339 -5.64 28.44 -4.93
CA ARG A 339 -6.94 28.18 -5.57
C ARG A 339 -6.89 28.25 -7.10
N SER A 340 -5.85 28.86 -7.67
CA SER A 340 -5.66 28.96 -9.11
C SER A 340 -4.99 27.73 -9.73
N THR A 341 -4.44 26.81 -8.93
CA THR A 341 -3.86 25.58 -9.48
C THR A 341 -4.96 24.70 -10.08
N LEU A 342 -4.66 24.05 -11.21
CA LEU A 342 -5.55 23.03 -11.79
C LEU A 342 -5.29 21.64 -11.20
N ALA A 343 -4.20 21.48 -10.45
CA ALA A 343 -3.83 20.20 -9.85
C ALA A 343 -4.84 19.78 -8.77
N GLN A 344 -5.36 18.56 -8.91
CA GLN A 344 -6.15 17.86 -7.89
C GLN A 344 -5.35 16.63 -7.48
N LEU A 345 -4.57 16.78 -6.41
CA LEU A 345 -3.64 15.76 -5.94
C LEU A 345 -4.35 14.86 -4.93
N ASP A 346 -4.32 13.56 -5.16
CA ASP A 346 -4.67 12.57 -4.15
C ASP A 346 -3.57 12.54 -3.08
N ARG A 347 -2.29 12.64 -3.49
CA ARG A 347 -1.15 12.68 -2.57
C ARG A 347 -0.10 13.67 -3.00
N LEU A 348 0.34 14.52 -2.06
CA LEU A 348 1.47 15.41 -2.20
C LEU A 348 2.51 15.09 -1.12
N THR A 349 3.70 14.66 -1.54
CA THR A 349 4.88 14.57 -0.68
C THR A 349 5.80 15.75 -0.97
N VAL A 350 6.14 16.51 0.05
CA VAL A 350 7.13 17.59 -0.01
C VAL A 350 8.28 17.23 0.91
N LYS A 351 9.40 16.84 0.32
CA LYS A 351 10.67 16.61 1.02
C LYS A 351 11.57 17.83 0.88
N GLY A 352 12.24 18.26 1.94
CA GLY A 352 13.27 19.30 1.87
C GLY A 352 13.19 20.36 2.98
N GLU A 353 14.30 21.08 3.16
CA GLU A 353 14.61 21.92 4.34
C GLU A 353 13.78 23.23 4.44
N LEU A 354 12.46 23.13 4.61
CA LEU A 354 11.56 24.27 4.78
C LEU A 354 11.49 24.73 6.25
N ALA A 355 11.90 25.97 6.50
CA ALA A 355 11.85 26.63 7.80
C ALA A 355 10.50 27.33 8.04
N GLU A 356 10.23 27.77 9.28
CA GLU A 356 9.00 28.54 9.61
C GLU A 356 8.84 29.77 8.70
N GLU A 357 9.94 30.48 8.40
CA GLU A 357 9.95 31.66 7.54
C GLU A 357 9.48 31.35 6.11
N ASP A 358 9.82 30.18 5.58
CA ASP A 358 9.38 29.73 4.26
C ASP A 358 7.88 29.43 4.24
N VAL A 359 7.41 28.72 5.27
CA VAL A 359 5.99 28.42 5.42
C VAL A 359 5.19 29.70 5.62
N LEU A 360 5.73 30.67 6.37
CA LEU A 360 5.13 32.00 6.51
C LEU A 360 5.10 32.75 5.17
N ALA A 361 6.13 32.66 4.33
CA ALA A 361 6.14 33.24 3.00
C ALA A 361 5.04 32.61 2.12
N ILE A 362 4.92 31.28 2.13
CA ILE A 362 3.83 30.53 1.47
C ILE A 362 2.46 31.01 1.97
N VAL A 363 2.26 31.05 3.29
CA VAL A 363 1.02 31.49 3.92
C VAL A 363 0.67 32.93 3.55
N ARG A 364 1.64 33.85 3.55
CA ARG A 364 1.44 35.25 3.14
C ARG A 364 1.00 35.32 1.68
N ARG A 365 1.68 34.58 0.80
CA ARG A 365 1.33 34.51 -0.63
C ARG A 365 -0.09 34.02 -0.85
N LEU A 366 -0.48 32.93 -0.18
CA LEU A 366 -1.84 32.37 -0.26
C LEU A 366 -2.90 33.30 0.32
N SER A 367 -2.56 34.02 1.40
CA SER A 367 -3.47 34.99 2.03
C SER A 367 -3.74 36.18 1.10
N LEU A 368 -2.72 36.68 0.39
CA LEU A 368 -2.87 37.75 -0.59
C LEU A 368 -3.70 37.34 -1.81
N ALA A 369 -3.58 36.07 -2.24
CA ALA A 369 -4.37 35.53 -3.34
C ALA A 369 -5.83 35.20 -2.97
N SER A 370 -6.13 35.09 -1.67
CA SER A 370 -7.45 34.69 -1.16
C SER A 370 -8.36 35.92 -0.97
N THR A 371 -9.04 36.35 -2.03
CA THR A 371 -10.04 37.44 -1.97
C THR A 371 -11.45 36.98 -1.60
N SER A 372 -11.70 35.68 -1.51
CA SER A 372 -13.03 35.10 -1.24
C SER A 372 -13.17 34.61 0.20
N ALA A 373 -14.28 35.00 0.84
CA ALA A 373 -14.62 34.66 2.23
C ALA A 373 -14.99 33.19 2.45
N GLN A 374 -15.19 32.39 1.39
CA GLN A 374 -15.49 30.97 1.54
C GLN A 374 -14.20 30.14 1.65
N PRO A 375 -14.15 29.15 2.57
CA PRO A 375 -13.05 28.20 2.64
C PRO A 375 -13.00 27.38 1.34
N PRO A 376 -11.81 27.17 0.75
CA PRO A 376 -11.72 26.41 -0.48
C PRO A 376 -12.02 24.93 -0.21
N PRO A 377 -12.51 24.17 -1.21
CA PRO A 377 -12.59 22.72 -1.09
C PRO A 377 -11.18 22.14 -0.94
N ALA A 378 -11.02 21.11 -0.11
CA ALA A 378 -9.76 20.38 0.01
C ALA A 378 -9.37 19.80 -1.35
N ARG A 379 -8.18 20.18 -1.84
CA ARG A 379 -7.63 19.73 -3.14
C ARG A 379 -6.54 18.69 -3.02
N ILE A 380 -6.04 18.50 -1.80
CA ILE A 380 -5.02 17.53 -1.44
C ILE A 380 -5.68 16.59 -0.43
N ARG A 381 -5.80 15.31 -0.76
CA ARG A 381 -6.33 14.32 0.18
C ARG A 381 -5.28 13.95 1.22
N GLU A 382 -4.09 13.59 0.77
CA GLU A 382 -2.94 13.24 1.61
C GLU A 382 -1.79 14.23 1.42
N LEU A 383 -1.32 14.83 2.51
CA LEU A 383 -0.12 15.67 2.54
C LEU A 383 0.95 14.98 3.40
N VAL A 384 2.10 14.70 2.79
CA VAL A 384 3.29 14.15 3.44
C VAL A 384 4.38 15.23 3.47
N CYS A 385 4.78 15.64 4.66
CA CYS A 385 5.90 16.55 4.89
C CYS A 385 7.07 15.75 5.48
N GLU A 386 8.21 15.78 4.81
CA GLU A 386 9.41 15.02 5.21
C GLU A 386 10.63 15.95 5.13
N ASP A 387 11.57 15.83 6.07
CA ASP A 387 12.79 16.66 6.07
C ASP A 387 12.58 18.17 6.05
N TRP A 388 11.53 18.67 6.68
CA TRP A 388 11.37 20.12 6.89
C TRP A 388 12.38 20.59 7.95
N GLN A 389 13.67 20.60 7.61
CA GLN A 389 14.82 20.80 8.49
C GLN A 389 15.23 22.27 8.64
N TRP A 390 16.04 22.52 9.66
CA TRP A 390 16.67 23.78 10.05
C TRP A 390 18.09 23.92 9.50
N LYS A 391 18.59 25.17 9.38
CA LYS A 391 20.02 25.47 9.23
C LYS A 391 20.83 24.80 10.36
N LYS A 392 21.79 23.96 9.96
CA LYS A 392 22.71 23.15 10.79
C LYS A 392 23.56 23.96 11.79
N ASP A 393 23.63 25.29 11.65
CA ASP A 393 24.64 26.11 12.32
C ASP A 393 24.21 26.77 13.64
N SER A 394 22.98 26.58 14.14
CA SER A 394 22.60 27.17 15.44
C SER A 394 21.85 26.19 16.35
N ILE A 395 22.62 25.42 17.11
CA ILE A 395 22.17 24.47 18.15
C ILE A 395 21.38 25.18 19.32
N TYR A 396 21.17 26.50 19.27
CA TYR A 396 20.75 27.27 20.46
C TYR A 396 19.63 28.33 20.27
N SER A 397 18.85 28.36 19.18
CA SER A 397 17.76 29.35 19.05
C SER A 397 16.38 28.72 18.87
N ASP A 398 15.52 28.81 19.89
CA ASP A 398 14.06 28.50 19.86
C ASP A 398 13.26 29.25 18.75
N ARG A 399 13.92 30.11 17.97
CA ARG A 399 13.30 31.03 17.00
C ARG A 399 12.96 30.41 15.65
N HIS A 400 13.32 29.16 15.38
CA HIS A 400 13.17 28.60 14.03
C HIS A 400 12.17 27.44 13.91
N ARG A 401 11.44 27.06 14.98
CA ARG A 401 10.57 25.86 14.96
C ARG A 401 9.32 26.19 14.15
N LEU A 402 8.87 25.31 13.25
CA LEU A 402 7.59 25.48 12.57
C LEU A 402 6.48 25.42 13.61
N ARG A 403 5.86 26.56 13.92
CA ARG A 403 4.77 26.57 14.91
C ARG A 403 3.54 25.86 14.36
N GLY A 404 2.86 25.12 15.22
CA GLY A 404 1.57 24.49 14.89
C GLY A 404 0.56 25.50 14.41
N ALA A 405 0.56 26.72 14.96
CA ALA A 405 -0.28 27.81 14.50
C ALA A 405 0.01 28.22 13.03
N THR A 406 1.28 28.31 12.65
CA THR A 406 1.71 28.65 11.29
C THR A 406 1.25 27.55 10.31
N PHE A 407 1.45 26.29 10.68
CA PHE A 407 1.05 25.16 9.86
C PHE A 407 -0.49 24.98 9.81
N ALA A 408 -1.20 25.21 10.92
CA ALA A 408 -2.67 25.23 10.96
C ALA A 408 -3.24 26.30 10.04
N LYS A 409 -2.59 27.47 9.98
CA LYS A 409 -2.97 28.54 9.06
C LYS A 409 -2.77 28.12 7.60
N LEU A 410 -1.67 27.43 7.27
CA LEU A 410 -1.49 26.83 5.94
C LEU A 410 -2.63 25.85 5.62
N LEU A 411 -2.88 24.88 6.51
CA LEU A 411 -3.95 23.89 6.33
C LEU A 411 -5.33 24.55 6.16
N GLY A 412 -5.64 25.58 6.96
CA GLY A 412 -6.88 26.34 6.84
C GLY A 412 -7.01 27.07 5.50
N LEU A 413 -5.91 27.61 4.97
CA LEU A 413 -5.90 28.29 3.67
C LEU A 413 -6.11 27.34 2.48
N ILE A 414 -5.71 26.07 2.61
CA ILE A 414 -5.86 25.05 1.54
C ILE A 414 -7.17 24.25 1.65
N GLY A 415 -8.02 24.54 2.62
CA GLY A 415 -9.27 23.80 2.87
C GLY A 415 -9.08 22.54 3.71
N GLY A 416 -7.87 22.33 4.21
CA GLY A 416 -7.44 21.18 4.99
C GLY A 416 -7.13 19.93 4.16
N VAL A 417 -6.83 18.83 4.84
CA VAL A 417 -6.42 17.54 4.25
C VAL A 417 -7.12 16.41 5.01
N GLU A 418 -7.35 15.27 4.34
CA GLU A 418 -7.94 14.08 4.97
C GLU A 418 -6.88 13.27 5.72
N SER A 419 -5.68 13.16 5.16
CA SER A 419 -4.52 12.51 5.75
C SER A 419 -3.33 13.47 5.81
N LEU A 420 -2.69 13.56 6.98
CA LEU A 420 -1.50 14.35 7.21
C LEU A 420 -0.39 13.44 7.76
N CYS A 421 0.74 13.42 7.07
CA CYS A 421 1.92 12.67 7.49
C CYS A 421 3.10 13.62 7.71
N LEU A 422 3.68 13.62 8.91
CA LEU A 422 4.82 14.44 9.33
C LEU A 422 5.97 13.48 9.70
N LYS A 423 6.92 13.31 8.78
CA LYS A 423 7.99 12.33 8.91
C LYS A 423 9.34 12.96 9.26
N ARG A 424 10.14 12.16 9.97
CA ARG A 424 11.61 12.27 9.99
C ARG A 424 12.11 11.86 8.63
N GLY A 425 12.98 12.63 7.99
CA GLY A 425 13.76 12.02 6.93
C GLY A 425 15.02 11.35 7.47
N SER A 426 15.68 10.64 6.58
CA SER A 426 16.62 9.56 6.88
C SER A 426 17.95 10.03 7.49
N ASN A 427 18.27 11.32 7.43
CA ASN A 427 19.52 11.86 7.95
C ASN A 427 19.55 11.86 9.50
N ARG A 428 20.39 10.96 10.03
CA ARG A 428 20.36 10.39 11.39
C ARG A 428 20.54 11.35 12.58
N GLU A 429 20.80 12.64 12.36
CA GLU A 429 21.20 13.56 13.45
C GLU A 429 20.32 14.81 13.60
N SER A 430 19.42 15.11 12.68
CA SER A 430 18.56 16.30 12.80
C SER A 430 17.31 15.99 13.62
N ASP A 431 17.13 16.71 14.73
CA ASP A 431 15.83 16.85 15.42
C ASP A 431 14.81 17.48 14.46
N LEU A 432 13.53 17.19 14.68
CA LEU A 432 12.42 17.48 13.75
C LEU A 432 11.43 18.54 14.28
N PRO A 433 10.55 19.10 13.43
CA PRO A 433 10.54 20.54 13.24
C PRO A 433 9.23 21.26 13.61
N VAL A 434 8.18 20.56 14.07
CA VAL A 434 6.86 21.18 14.32
C VAL A 434 6.66 21.42 15.83
N ALA A 435 6.77 22.67 16.30
CA ALA A 435 6.71 22.98 17.73
C ALA A 435 5.40 22.53 18.40
N GLU A 436 4.27 22.53 17.68
CA GLU A 436 2.92 22.32 18.22
C GLU A 436 2.02 21.61 17.19
N ILE A 437 1.04 20.82 17.62
CA ILE A 437 0.05 20.28 16.67
C ILE A 437 -0.81 21.42 16.11
N PRO A 438 -1.01 21.48 14.77
CA PRO A 438 -1.99 22.37 14.20
C PRO A 438 -3.41 21.99 14.64
N THR A 439 -4.33 22.94 14.71
CA THR A 439 -5.75 22.59 14.87
C THR A 439 -6.24 21.88 13.61
N LEU A 440 -6.42 20.56 13.70
CA LEU A 440 -6.81 19.68 12.59
C LEU A 440 -8.34 19.55 12.53
N THR A 441 -8.99 20.43 11.77
CA THR A 441 -10.46 20.47 11.68
C THR A 441 -11.05 19.56 10.62
N SER A 442 -10.25 19.07 9.67
CA SER A 442 -10.69 18.18 8.57
C SER A 442 -9.87 16.91 8.42
N CYS A 443 -8.80 16.75 9.19
CA CYS A 443 -7.91 15.60 9.14
C CYS A 443 -8.51 14.41 9.89
N ARG A 444 -8.58 13.26 9.21
CA ARG A 444 -9.04 11.97 9.75
C ARG A 444 -7.90 11.04 10.07
N SER A 445 -6.80 11.13 9.32
CA SER A 445 -5.62 10.29 9.51
C SER A 445 -4.40 11.15 9.78
N LEU A 446 -3.77 10.95 10.93
CA LEU A 446 -2.59 11.68 11.35
C LEU A 446 -1.44 10.71 11.58
N ASP A 447 -0.33 10.94 10.89
CA ASP A 447 0.89 10.15 11.04
C ASP A 447 2.05 11.07 11.40
N VAL A 448 2.66 10.89 12.57
CA VAL A 448 3.61 11.84 13.16
C VAL A 448 4.78 11.11 13.80
N SER A 449 6.00 11.54 13.49
CA SER A 449 7.19 11.13 14.27
C SER A 449 7.27 11.93 15.59
N VAL A 450 7.42 11.27 16.74
CA VAL A 450 7.20 11.91 18.07
C VAL A 450 8.36 12.79 18.52
N SER A 451 9.55 12.61 17.95
CA SER A 451 10.64 13.59 18.14
C SER A 451 10.35 14.95 17.51
N CYS A 452 9.26 15.08 16.74
CA CYS A 452 8.96 16.28 15.98
C CYS A 452 8.42 17.45 16.80
N VAL A 453 8.06 17.29 18.09
CA VAL A 453 7.16 18.26 18.72
C VAL A 453 7.44 18.49 20.21
N THR A 454 7.56 19.76 20.59
CA THR A 454 7.48 20.20 21.99
C THR A 454 6.02 20.47 22.35
N TRP A 455 5.29 19.45 22.79
CA TRP A 455 3.85 19.52 23.17
C TRP A 455 3.54 20.38 24.39
N GLY A 456 4.50 21.19 24.83
CA GLY A 456 4.40 22.15 25.92
C GLY A 456 3.20 23.08 25.81
N GLY A 457 2.84 23.48 24.57
CA GLY A 457 1.85 24.52 24.26
C GLY A 457 0.42 24.06 23.93
N LEU A 458 0.10 22.76 23.96
CA LEU A 458 -1.31 22.37 23.86
C LEU A 458 -2.06 22.95 25.08
N PRO A 459 -3.15 23.71 24.90
CA PRO A 459 -3.92 24.23 26.01
C PRO A 459 -4.37 23.05 26.87
N SER A 460 -3.91 23.03 28.12
CA SER A 460 -4.31 22.01 29.08
C SER A 460 -5.82 22.07 29.20
N LEU A 461 -6.52 20.99 28.85
CA LEU A 461 -7.96 20.84 29.08
C LEU A 461 -8.32 21.00 30.57
N ALA A 462 -7.34 20.92 31.48
CA ALA A 462 -7.51 21.10 32.91
C ALA A 462 -7.48 22.57 33.37
N ASP A 463 -6.99 23.50 32.54
CA ASP A 463 -7.09 24.93 32.85
C ASP A 463 -8.50 25.40 32.50
N GLY A 464 -9.41 25.25 33.45
CA GLY A 464 -10.82 25.65 33.42
C GLY A 464 -11.06 27.17 33.31
N GLY A 465 -10.32 27.84 32.43
CA GLY A 465 -10.56 29.20 32.00
C GLY A 465 -11.88 29.24 31.23
N THR A 466 -12.78 30.10 31.67
CA THR A 466 -14.17 30.27 31.21
C THR A 466 -14.33 30.81 29.78
N SER A 467 -13.36 30.62 28.88
CA SER A 467 -13.50 30.98 27.48
C SER A 467 -14.37 29.96 26.75
N SER A 468 -15.63 30.34 26.56
CA SER A 468 -16.75 29.60 25.97
C SER A 468 -16.63 29.25 24.48
N THR A 469 -15.43 29.24 23.89
CA THR A 469 -15.26 28.69 22.53
C THR A 469 -15.29 27.16 22.62
N PRO A 470 -16.30 26.48 22.04
CA PRO A 470 -16.36 25.02 22.05
C PRO A 470 -15.05 24.51 21.47
N ALA A 471 -14.31 23.71 22.25
CA ALA A 471 -13.08 23.09 21.80
C ALA A 471 -13.36 22.42 20.46
N THR A 472 -12.77 22.95 19.39
CA THR A 472 -12.98 22.47 18.04
C THR A 472 -12.63 20.98 18.04
N GLN A 473 -13.66 20.14 17.94
CA GLN A 473 -13.48 18.70 18.07
C GLN A 473 -12.61 18.22 16.91
N SER A 474 -11.40 17.75 17.21
CA SER A 474 -10.52 17.13 16.23
C SER A 474 -11.21 15.90 15.64
N LEU A 475 -11.20 15.75 14.31
CA LEU A 475 -11.85 14.63 13.60
C LEU A 475 -10.91 13.44 13.35
N VAL A 476 -9.76 13.38 14.03
CA VAL A 476 -8.75 12.35 13.79
C VAL A 476 -9.26 11.01 14.32
N GLU A 477 -9.43 10.05 13.40
CA GLU A 477 -9.86 8.68 13.70
C GLU A 477 -8.67 7.70 13.70
N THR A 478 -7.64 7.99 12.92
CA THR A 478 -6.43 7.17 12.80
C THR A 478 -5.21 7.98 13.21
N LEU A 479 -4.42 7.45 14.16
CA LEU A 479 -3.18 8.05 14.62
C LEU A 479 -2.03 7.05 14.50
N VAL A 480 -0.97 7.44 13.80
CA VAL A 480 0.31 6.73 13.75
C VAL A 480 1.35 7.59 14.44
N LEU A 481 2.00 7.04 15.46
CA LEU A 481 3.03 7.69 16.25
C LEU A 481 4.35 6.97 16.03
N ARG A 482 5.38 7.68 15.59
CA ARG A 482 6.73 7.12 15.44
C ARG A 482 7.72 7.72 16.42
N PRO A 483 7.75 7.27 17.69
CA PRO A 483 8.65 7.87 18.66
C PRO A 483 10.11 7.65 18.30
N SER A 484 10.89 8.74 18.37
CA SER A 484 12.30 8.77 18.01
C SER A 484 13.12 9.43 19.12
N GLY A 485 14.42 9.14 19.17
CA GLY A 485 15.35 9.67 20.18
C GLY A 485 15.57 8.74 21.38
N PHE A 486 16.47 9.14 22.30
CA PHE A 486 16.83 8.40 23.52
C PHE A 486 16.09 8.91 24.77
N ASP A 487 15.38 10.03 24.69
CA ASP A 487 14.72 10.66 25.84
C ASP A 487 13.30 10.10 26.07
N ASN A 488 13.25 8.98 26.77
CA ASN A 488 12.01 8.27 27.13
C ASN A 488 10.99 9.16 27.86
N ARG A 489 11.45 10.14 28.65
CA ARG A 489 10.54 10.96 29.48
C ARG A 489 9.77 11.95 28.63
N ASN A 490 10.46 12.61 27.69
CA ASN A 490 9.83 13.57 26.79
C ASN A 490 8.89 12.87 25.81
N ASN A 491 9.28 11.71 25.26
CA ASN A 491 8.43 10.91 24.39
C ASN A 491 7.15 10.43 25.12
N ARG A 492 7.27 9.97 26.36
CA ARG A 492 6.10 9.57 27.16
C ARG A 492 5.13 10.73 27.37
N HIS A 493 5.61 11.84 27.92
CA HIS A 493 4.77 13.00 28.24
C HIS A 493 4.05 13.54 27.01
N THR A 494 4.76 13.50 25.89
CA THR A 494 4.23 13.81 24.58
C THR A 494 3.09 12.88 24.16
N VAL A 495 3.32 11.57 24.16
CA VAL A 495 2.31 10.58 23.74
C VAL A 495 1.08 10.71 24.62
N ASP A 496 1.25 10.86 25.94
CA ASP A 496 0.15 11.05 26.87
C ASP A 496 -0.70 12.30 26.54
N ARG A 497 -0.05 13.46 26.32
CA ARG A 497 -0.75 14.70 25.92
C ARG A 497 -1.48 14.57 24.58
N LEU A 498 -0.86 13.88 23.63
CA LEU A 498 -1.45 13.57 22.33
C LEU A 498 -2.73 12.77 22.47
N LEU A 499 -2.68 11.70 23.25
CA LEU A 499 -3.83 10.85 23.52
C LEU A 499 -4.90 11.60 24.32
N GLN A 500 -4.52 12.49 25.25
CA GLN A 500 -5.49 13.35 25.95
C GLN A 500 -6.27 14.26 24.99
N HIS A 501 -5.61 14.77 23.95
CA HIS A 501 -6.23 15.69 23.01
C HIS A 501 -7.04 14.97 21.91
N LEU A 502 -6.48 13.89 21.33
CA LEU A 502 -7.06 13.20 20.17
C LEU A 502 -7.83 11.92 20.55
N GLY A 503 -7.49 11.30 21.68
CA GLY A 503 -7.85 9.91 22.01
C GLY A 503 -9.34 9.61 22.00
N ARG A 504 -10.20 10.58 22.37
CA ARG A 504 -11.65 10.37 22.42
C ARG A 504 -12.27 9.97 21.08
N GLN A 505 -11.68 10.39 19.96
CA GLN A 505 -12.18 10.07 18.62
C GLN A 505 -11.40 8.96 17.91
N LEU A 506 -10.24 8.59 18.44
CA LEU A 506 -9.38 7.57 17.83
C LEU A 506 -10.09 6.21 17.78
N ARG A 507 -10.12 5.64 16.58
CA ARG A 507 -10.53 4.27 16.28
C ARG A 507 -9.32 3.39 15.98
N SER A 508 -8.23 3.96 15.46
CA SER A 508 -7.00 3.25 15.15
C SER A 508 -5.79 3.99 15.71
N LEU A 509 -4.94 3.27 16.45
CA LEU A 509 -3.69 3.77 16.99
C LEU A 509 -2.55 2.81 16.64
N SER A 510 -1.50 3.36 16.04
CA SER A 510 -0.25 2.65 15.77
C SER A 510 0.91 3.38 16.45
N ILE A 511 1.72 2.69 17.24
CA ILE A 511 2.93 3.23 17.87
C ILE A 511 4.12 2.42 17.38
N ILE A 512 5.01 3.06 16.63
CA ILE A 512 6.12 2.43 15.89
C ILE A 512 7.43 3.13 16.32
N PRO A 513 8.10 2.67 17.39
CA PRO A 513 9.32 3.30 17.86
C PRO A 513 10.46 3.10 16.86
N HIS A 514 11.24 4.14 16.61
CA HIS A 514 12.49 4.02 15.84
C HIS A 514 13.63 3.39 16.65
N SER A 515 13.58 3.48 17.98
CA SER A 515 14.60 2.94 18.90
C SER A 515 13.96 2.07 19.98
N LEU A 516 14.75 1.13 20.50
CA LEU A 516 14.35 0.30 21.63
C LEU A 516 14.23 1.18 22.87
N MET A 517 12.99 1.39 23.34
CA MET A 517 12.72 2.13 24.56
C MET A 517 12.14 1.15 25.58
N SER A 518 12.84 0.89 26.69
CA SER A 518 12.45 -0.20 27.61
C SER A 518 11.78 0.24 28.91
N THR A 519 11.51 1.54 29.12
CA THR A 519 11.11 2.03 30.47
C THR A 519 9.85 2.88 30.55
N PHE A 520 9.06 3.07 29.49
CA PHE A 520 7.85 3.91 29.55
C PHE A 520 6.57 3.25 29.00
N TRP A 521 6.63 1.97 28.66
CA TRP A 521 5.51 1.29 28.02
C TRP A 521 4.31 1.04 28.94
N SER A 522 4.55 0.69 30.20
CA SER A 522 3.47 0.43 31.18
C SER A 522 2.53 1.64 31.34
N GLU A 523 3.11 2.83 31.46
CA GLU A 523 2.34 4.07 31.63
C GLU A 523 1.66 4.47 30.31
N THR A 524 2.29 4.22 29.17
CA THR A 524 1.68 4.44 27.85
C THR A 524 0.46 3.54 27.65
N ALA A 525 0.54 2.26 28.04
CA ALA A 525 -0.60 1.34 28.01
C ALA A 525 -1.77 1.86 28.86
N ALA A 526 -1.50 2.37 30.06
CA ALA A 526 -2.53 2.98 30.91
C ALA A 526 -3.15 4.23 30.24
N SER A 527 -2.33 5.12 29.68
CA SER A 527 -2.78 6.32 28.97
C SER A 527 -3.64 5.99 27.75
N ILE A 528 -3.31 4.94 26.99
CA ILE A 528 -4.11 4.49 25.84
C ILE A 528 -5.53 4.14 26.29
N VAL A 529 -5.66 3.30 27.32
CA VAL A 529 -6.98 2.87 27.82
C VAL A 529 -7.75 4.04 28.43
N GLN A 530 -7.06 4.91 29.17
CA GLN A 530 -7.68 6.06 29.82
C GLN A 530 -8.21 7.09 28.81
N HIS A 531 -7.46 7.35 27.74
CA HIS A 531 -7.76 8.46 26.83
C HIS A 531 -8.44 8.02 25.53
N CYS A 532 -8.40 6.74 25.17
CA CYS A 532 -8.94 6.23 23.90
C CYS A 532 -10.08 5.21 24.09
N PRO A 533 -11.24 5.62 24.63
CA PRO A 533 -12.35 4.71 24.92
C PRO A 533 -12.97 4.06 23.66
N ASN A 534 -12.84 4.69 22.50
CA ASN A 534 -13.42 4.23 21.23
C ASN A 534 -12.43 3.45 20.36
N LEU A 535 -11.25 3.12 20.89
CA LEU A 535 -10.19 2.47 20.13
C LEU A 535 -10.58 1.05 19.69
N GLU A 536 -10.57 0.80 18.38
CA GLU A 536 -10.91 -0.49 17.79
C GLU A 536 -9.67 -1.27 17.31
N LYS A 537 -8.63 -0.56 16.84
CA LYS A 537 -7.38 -1.14 16.35
C LYS A 537 -6.22 -0.56 17.15
N LEU A 538 -5.38 -1.44 17.71
CA LEU A 538 -4.15 -1.06 18.40
C LEU A 538 -2.98 -1.86 17.81
N HIS A 539 -1.99 -1.15 17.28
CA HIS A 539 -0.72 -1.72 16.83
C HIS A 539 0.43 -1.08 17.61
N VAL A 540 1.27 -1.88 18.27
CA VAL A 540 2.43 -1.36 18.99
C VAL A 540 3.65 -2.21 18.68
N GLN A 541 4.71 -1.58 18.21
CA GLN A 541 5.98 -2.25 17.95
C GLN A 541 6.93 -2.13 19.12
N TYR A 542 7.74 -3.17 19.31
CA TYR A 542 8.77 -3.29 20.34
C TYR A 542 8.23 -3.11 21.77
N VAL A 543 7.20 -3.88 22.11
CA VAL A 543 6.59 -3.94 23.45
C VAL A 543 7.33 -4.89 24.39
N ASP A 544 7.30 -4.58 25.69
CA ASP A 544 7.86 -5.43 26.76
C ASP A 544 6.73 -6.05 27.62
N SER A 545 7.11 -6.93 28.56
CA SER A 545 6.17 -7.56 29.49
C SER A 545 5.43 -6.56 30.38
N SER A 546 6.03 -5.39 30.64
CA SER A 546 5.39 -4.32 31.41
C SER A 546 4.24 -3.67 30.63
N PHE A 547 4.34 -3.57 29.30
CA PHE A 547 3.27 -3.09 28.43
C PHE A 547 2.05 -4.01 28.51
N GLY A 548 2.26 -5.31 28.29
CA GLY A 548 1.17 -6.29 28.21
C GLY A 548 0.40 -6.41 29.52
N THR A 549 1.12 -6.43 30.66
CA THR A 549 0.53 -6.43 32.00
C THR A 549 -0.25 -5.16 32.29
N ALA A 550 0.35 -3.98 32.07
CA ALA A 550 -0.31 -2.71 32.31
C ALA A 550 -1.54 -2.49 31.42
N LEU A 551 -1.51 -2.93 30.16
CA LEU A 551 -2.65 -2.84 29.24
C LEU A 551 -3.84 -3.66 29.75
N VAL A 552 -3.58 -4.90 30.16
CA VAL A 552 -4.60 -5.79 30.74
C VAL A 552 -5.19 -5.18 32.00
N ASP A 553 -4.34 -4.75 32.93
CA ASP A 553 -4.79 -4.21 34.22
C ASP A 553 -5.59 -2.92 34.04
N ALA A 554 -5.17 -2.04 33.13
CA ALA A 554 -5.89 -0.82 32.80
C ALA A 554 -7.27 -1.11 32.18
N ILE A 555 -7.37 -2.09 31.28
CA ILE A 555 -8.66 -2.51 30.70
C ILE A 555 -9.58 -3.11 31.77
N ALA A 556 -9.03 -3.96 32.65
CA ALA A 556 -9.78 -4.54 33.75
C ALA A 556 -10.33 -3.45 34.69
N ALA A 557 -9.52 -2.44 35.01
CA ALA A 557 -9.89 -1.31 35.85
C ALA A 557 -10.93 -0.38 35.21
N SER A 558 -10.82 -0.11 33.91
CA SER A 558 -11.79 0.70 33.16
C SER A 558 -13.16 0.03 33.05
N GLY A 559 -13.19 -1.31 32.98
CA GLY A 559 -14.39 -2.10 32.76
C GLY A 559 -14.96 -1.99 31.35
N THR A 560 -14.37 -1.18 30.47
CA THR A 560 -14.75 -1.01 29.07
C THR A 560 -13.56 -1.23 28.15
N CYS A 561 -13.80 -1.84 26.99
CA CYS A 561 -12.80 -2.07 25.96
C CYS A 561 -13.52 -2.21 24.63
N ASN A 562 -13.08 -1.47 23.60
CA ASN A 562 -13.62 -1.58 22.24
C ASN A 562 -12.60 -2.17 21.26
N ILE A 563 -11.44 -2.59 21.73
CA ILE A 563 -10.36 -3.11 20.89
C ILE A 563 -10.81 -4.42 20.25
N LYS A 564 -10.92 -4.40 18.92
CA LYS A 564 -11.26 -5.55 18.07
C LYS A 564 -10.02 -6.17 17.45
N ARG A 565 -8.97 -5.38 17.19
CA ARG A 565 -7.71 -5.84 16.60
C ARG A 565 -6.54 -5.37 17.45
N LEU A 566 -5.70 -6.31 17.86
CA LEU A 566 -4.49 -6.06 18.63
C LEU A 566 -3.29 -6.65 17.90
N SER A 567 -2.29 -5.83 17.59
CA SER A 567 -1.05 -6.26 16.96
C SER A 567 0.13 -5.77 17.78
N LEU A 568 0.98 -6.71 18.20
CA LEU A 568 2.09 -6.44 19.09
C LEU A 568 3.36 -7.11 18.55
N ARG A 569 4.45 -6.35 18.46
CA ARG A 569 5.78 -6.86 18.12
C ARG A 569 6.68 -6.76 19.34
N SER A 570 7.36 -7.83 19.74
CA SER A 570 8.34 -7.82 20.83
C SER A 570 9.74 -8.10 20.29
N ARG A 571 10.74 -7.47 20.92
CA ARG A 571 12.17 -7.67 20.64
C ARG A 571 12.94 -8.35 21.77
N TRP A 572 12.28 -8.64 22.90
CA TRP A 572 12.97 -9.05 24.12
C TRP A 572 12.72 -10.49 24.51
N SER A 573 11.47 -10.83 24.82
CA SER A 573 11.10 -12.17 25.26
C SER A 573 9.63 -12.47 24.99
N LEU A 574 9.31 -13.74 24.80
CA LEU A 574 7.96 -14.27 24.67
C LEU A 574 7.10 -14.06 25.92
N GLU A 575 7.73 -13.92 27.09
CA GLU A 575 7.04 -13.55 28.33
C GLU A 575 6.26 -12.24 28.19
N THR A 576 6.64 -11.38 27.25
CA THR A 576 5.92 -10.17 26.85
C THR A 576 4.43 -10.43 26.59
N PHE A 577 4.09 -11.56 25.97
CA PHE A 577 2.73 -11.87 25.56
C PHE A 577 1.95 -12.69 26.60
N SER A 578 2.63 -13.21 27.63
CA SER A 578 2.06 -14.13 28.62
C SER A 578 0.81 -13.55 29.34
N ALA A 579 0.88 -12.28 29.78
CA ALA A 579 -0.22 -11.62 30.46
C ALA A 579 -1.47 -11.47 29.58
N ILE A 580 -1.27 -11.17 28.29
CA ILE A 580 -2.35 -11.02 27.32
C ILE A 580 -2.98 -12.39 27.03
N VAL A 581 -2.17 -13.41 26.74
CA VAL A 581 -2.65 -14.78 26.47
C VAL A 581 -3.40 -15.35 27.68
N ALA A 582 -2.86 -15.19 28.89
CA ALA A 582 -3.52 -15.63 30.13
C ALA A 582 -4.84 -14.89 30.38
N THR A 583 -4.93 -13.62 29.99
CA THR A 583 -6.15 -12.82 30.11
C THR A 583 -7.22 -13.23 29.12
N LEU A 584 -6.83 -13.54 27.88
CA LEU A 584 -7.74 -14.00 26.84
C LEU A 584 -8.38 -15.37 27.15
N ARG A 585 -7.85 -16.13 28.12
CA ARG A 585 -8.51 -17.32 28.70
C ARG A 585 -9.67 -16.99 29.65
N LYS A 586 -9.74 -15.77 30.16
CA LYS A 586 -10.76 -15.35 31.14
C LYS A 586 -11.97 -14.75 30.40
N PRO A 587 -13.13 -15.43 30.32
CA PRO A 587 -14.29 -14.98 29.54
C PRO A 587 -14.95 -13.72 30.13
N ILE A 588 -14.69 -13.44 31.41
CA ILE A 588 -15.21 -12.25 32.10
C ILE A 588 -14.44 -10.97 31.73
N HIS A 589 -13.22 -11.10 31.21
CA HIS A 589 -12.37 -9.93 30.95
C HIS A 589 -12.89 -9.14 29.73
N PRO A 590 -12.94 -7.79 29.77
CA PRO A 590 -13.46 -6.98 28.67
C PRO A 590 -12.75 -7.23 27.33
N LEU A 591 -11.41 -7.30 27.35
CA LEU A 591 -10.60 -7.59 26.15
C LEU A 591 -10.99 -8.92 25.50
N THR A 592 -11.24 -9.97 26.29
CA THR A 592 -11.67 -11.28 25.78
C THR A 592 -12.99 -11.19 25.04
N ARG A 593 -13.92 -10.32 25.45
CA ARG A 593 -15.25 -10.21 24.85
C ARG A 593 -15.24 -9.47 23.51
N THR A 594 -14.32 -8.54 23.35
CA THR A 594 -14.28 -7.62 22.20
C THR A 594 -13.26 -8.00 21.15
N LEU A 595 -12.12 -8.56 21.55
CA LEU A 595 -11.01 -8.87 20.65
C LEU A 595 -11.41 -9.93 19.62
N ARG A 596 -11.16 -9.63 18.35
CA ARG A 596 -11.47 -10.49 17.18
C ARG A 596 -10.23 -10.91 16.42
N SER A 597 -9.16 -10.11 16.47
CA SER A 597 -7.89 -10.42 15.81
C SER A 597 -6.72 -10.10 16.72
N LEU A 598 -5.76 -11.02 16.81
CA LEU A 598 -4.52 -10.90 17.57
C LEU A 598 -3.33 -11.21 16.65
N ARG A 599 -2.41 -10.28 16.46
CA ARG A 599 -1.13 -10.51 15.76
C ARG A 599 0.01 -10.36 16.76
N LEU A 600 0.81 -11.41 16.92
CA LEU A 600 2.00 -11.44 17.76
C LEU A 600 3.22 -11.61 16.85
N ASP A 601 4.14 -10.67 16.92
CA ASP A 601 5.37 -10.68 16.13
C ASP A 601 6.56 -10.83 17.09
N ILE A 602 7.35 -11.87 16.86
CA ILE A 602 8.29 -12.45 17.82
C ILE A 602 9.69 -12.45 17.22
N HIS A 603 10.58 -11.67 17.84
CA HIS A 603 12.03 -11.74 17.62
C HIS A 603 12.71 -12.58 18.71
N GLU A 604 12.37 -13.86 18.82
CA GLU A 604 13.04 -14.79 19.72
C GLU A 604 13.63 -15.95 18.90
N SER A 605 14.89 -16.27 19.16
CA SER A 605 15.61 -17.35 18.46
C SER A 605 15.48 -18.70 19.18
N GLU A 606 15.02 -18.71 20.43
CA GLU A 606 14.88 -19.93 21.22
C GLU A 606 13.58 -20.67 20.87
N TYR A 607 13.74 -21.82 20.22
CA TYR A 607 12.64 -22.68 19.78
C TYR A 607 11.70 -23.11 20.93
N ASP A 608 12.26 -23.50 22.08
CA ASP A 608 11.50 -23.98 23.25
C ASP A 608 10.52 -22.92 23.77
N GLY A 609 10.94 -21.65 23.75
CA GLY A 609 10.09 -20.53 24.13
C GLY A 609 8.90 -20.43 23.18
N VAL A 610 9.18 -20.43 21.87
CA VAL A 610 8.15 -20.29 20.83
C VAL A 610 7.12 -21.42 20.95
N GLU A 611 7.57 -22.66 21.13
CA GLU A 611 6.71 -23.82 21.33
C GLU A 611 5.82 -23.65 22.57
N ALA A 612 6.38 -23.13 23.68
CA ALA A 612 5.61 -22.86 24.89
C ALA A 612 4.52 -21.80 24.67
N LEU A 613 4.82 -20.70 23.95
CA LEU A 613 3.83 -19.69 23.60
C LEU A 613 2.75 -20.26 22.68
N VAL A 614 3.13 -21.03 21.66
CA VAL A 614 2.18 -21.67 20.74
C VAL A 614 1.23 -22.59 21.49
N ARG A 615 1.75 -23.43 22.39
CA ARG A 615 0.94 -24.26 23.28
C ARG A 615 -0.03 -23.41 24.11
N ASP A 616 0.44 -22.28 24.63
CA ASP A 616 -0.40 -21.39 25.44
C ASP A 616 -1.50 -20.69 24.63
N VAL A 617 -1.20 -20.28 23.40
CA VAL A 617 -2.17 -19.70 22.46
C VAL A 617 -3.20 -20.75 22.04
N ARG A 618 -2.79 -21.99 21.79
CA ARG A 618 -3.70 -23.11 21.48
C ARG A 618 -4.68 -23.35 22.62
N GLU A 619 -4.20 -23.42 23.85
CA GLU A 619 -5.06 -23.59 25.03
C GLU A 619 -6.00 -22.38 25.23
N MET A 620 -5.53 -21.17 24.92
CA MET A 620 -6.37 -19.98 24.95
C MET A 620 -7.50 -20.04 23.91
N LEU A 621 -7.21 -20.47 22.68
CA LEU A 621 -8.20 -20.59 21.60
C LEU A 621 -9.29 -21.63 21.86
N ARG A 622 -9.01 -22.64 22.70
CA ARG A 622 -10.02 -23.64 23.15
C ARG A 622 -11.10 -23.01 24.03
N VAL A 623 -10.73 -22.02 24.84
CA VAL A 623 -11.64 -21.36 25.79
C VAL A 623 -12.24 -20.08 25.21
N ASN A 624 -11.48 -19.38 24.37
CA ASN A 624 -11.89 -18.12 23.78
C ASN A 624 -12.69 -18.36 22.50
N GLU A 625 -13.99 -18.09 22.51
CA GLU A 625 -14.87 -18.25 21.33
C GLU A 625 -14.98 -16.98 20.46
N THR A 626 -14.49 -15.85 20.94
CA THR A 626 -14.69 -14.53 20.31
C THR A 626 -13.61 -14.20 19.29
N LEU A 627 -12.39 -14.64 19.54
CA LEU A 627 -11.19 -14.41 18.73
C LEU A 627 -11.28 -15.21 17.43
N ARG A 628 -11.15 -14.54 16.29
CA ARG A 628 -11.35 -15.15 14.98
C ARG A 628 -10.04 -15.46 14.28
N ASP A 629 -9.10 -14.53 14.37
CA ASP A 629 -7.79 -14.66 13.73
C ASP A 629 -6.69 -14.41 14.75
N VAL A 630 -5.76 -15.34 14.83
CA VAL A 630 -4.51 -15.24 15.58
C VAL A 630 -3.37 -15.50 14.62
N THR A 631 -2.50 -14.52 14.49
CA THR A 631 -1.29 -14.62 13.69
C THR A 631 -0.10 -14.58 14.63
N ILE A 632 0.80 -15.54 14.48
CA ILE A 632 2.11 -15.55 15.10
C ILE A 632 3.13 -15.39 13.98
N ARG A 633 3.92 -14.32 14.02
CA ARG A 633 4.99 -14.06 13.06
C ARG A 633 6.33 -14.27 13.72
N GLY A 634 7.19 -15.04 13.08
CA GLY A 634 8.58 -15.26 13.48
C GLY A 634 9.53 -14.30 12.77
N ASP A 635 10.71 -14.12 13.34
CA ASP A 635 11.82 -13.40 12.70
C ASP A 635 12.43 -14.19 11.55
N GLU A 636 13.03 -13.50 10.57
CA GLU A 636 13.66 -14.05 9.34
C GLU A 636 14.75 -15.09 9.63
N SER A 637 15.32 -15.06 10.84
CA SER A 637 16.40 -15.96 11.26
C SER A 637 15.93 -17.30 11.83
N GLY A 638 14.64 -17.42 12.19
CA GLY A 638 14.10 -18.67 12.70
C GLY A 638 13.72 -19.58 11.54
N ASP A 639 14.23 -20.81 11.52
CA ASP A 639 13.64 -21.85 10.69
C ASP A 639 12.43 -22.44 11.46
N TRP A 640 11.26 -21.86 11.25
CA TRP A 640 10.01 -22.31 11.90
C TRP A 640 9.44 -23.57 11.21
N SER A 641 10.08 -24.07 10.14
CA SER A 641 9.63 -25.27 9.44
C SER A 641 9.72 -26.54 10.29
N GLY A 642 10.55 -26.51 11.36
CA GLY A 642 10.68 -27.58 12.36
C GLY A 642 9.59 -27.60 13.43
N LEU A 643 8.76 -26.55 13.56
CA LEU A 643 7.53 -26.63 14.34
C LEU A 643 6.59 -27.58 13.61
N ASP A 644 6.66 -28.84 14.00
CA ASP A 644 5.86 -29.94 13.47
C ASP A 644 4.38 -29.60 13.72
N ILE A 645 3.76 -28.85 12.81
CA ILE A 645 2.32 -28.59 12.80
C ILE A 645 1.69 -29.93 12.42
N SER A 646 1.57 -30.79 13.43
CA SER A 646 0.98 -32.10 13.31
C SER A 646 -0.38 -32.02 12.62
N GLU A 647 -0.83 -33.06 11.94
CA GLU A 647 -2.20 -33.07 11.37
C GLU A 647 -3.27 -32.86 12.46
N SER A 648 -2.98 -33.22 13.72
CA SER A 648 -3.80 -32.86 14.87
C SER A 648 -3.86 -31.35 15.16
N ASP A 649 -2.84 -30.58 14.79
CA ASP A 649 -2.82 -29.12 14.93
C ASP A 649 -3.70 -28.41 13.89
N LYS A 650 -3.98 -29.04 12.75
CA LYS A 650 -4.99 -28.55 11.80
C LYS A 650 -6.39 -28.61 12.41
N GLU A 651 -6.68 -29.57 13.29
CA GLU A 651 -7.99 -29.68 13.96
C GLU A 651 -8.21 -28.58 15.02
N PHE A 652 -7.17 -28.15 15.73
CA PHE A 652 -7.29 -27.09 16.76
C PHE A 652 -7.35 -25.67 16.17
N GLY A 653 -6.88 -25.49 14.94
CA GLY A 653 -6.94 -24.22 14.21
C GLY A 653 -8.27 -23.96 13.52
N LEU A 654 -9.12 -24.95 13.26
CA LEU A 654 -10.33 -24.77 12.44
C LEU A 654 -11.49 -24.14 13.24
N GLY A 655 -11.58 -22.81 13.19
CA GLY A 655 -12.85 -22.12 13.44
C GLY A 655 -13.82 -22.38 12.29
N VAL A 656 -15.11 -22.35 12.56
CA VAL A 656 -16.10 -22.40 11.47
C VAL A 656 -16.57 -20.97 11.19
N ALA A 657 -16.10 -20.37 10.09
CA ALA A 657 -16.82 -19.21 9.58
C ALA A 657 -18.14 -19.67 9.04
N LEU A 658 -19.20 -19.23 9.70
CA LEU A 658 -20.54 -19.34 9.14
C LEU A 658 -20.56 -18.67 7.76
N ALA A 659 -21.28 -19.27 6.82
CA ALA A 659 -21.46 -18.72 5.49
C ALA A 659 -21.97 -17.24 5.52
N PRO A 660 -21.75 -16.45 4.45
CA PRO A 660 -22.28 -15.10 4.33
C PRO A 660 -23.76 -15.00 4.76
N LEU A 661 -24.18 -13.88 5.36
CA LEU A 661 -25.52 -13.72 5.94
C LEU A 661 -26.62 -14.10 4.94
N ARG A 662 -26.47 -13.72 3.67
CA ARG A 662 -27.38 -14.11 2.58
C ARG A 662 -27.55 -15.63 2.43
N HIS A 663 -26.46 -16.41 2.51
CA HIS A 663 -26.50 -17.86 2.40
C HIS A 663 -27.11 -18.49 3.64
N ARG A 664 -26.83 -17.92 4.82
CA ARG A 664 -27.49 -18.34 6.06
C ARG A 664 -28.99 -18.10 6.03
N LEU A 665 -29.42 -16.92 5.57
CA LEU A 665 -30.84 -16.58 5.44
C LEU A 665 -31.52 -17.44 4.39
N ALA A 666 -30.87 -17.71 3.25
CA ALA A 666 -31.36 -18.64 2.24
C ALA A 666 -31.52 -20.07 2.81
N LEU A 667 -30.50 -20.57 3.52
CA LEU A 667 -30.56 -21.88 4.16
C LEU A 667 -31.65 -21.94 5.24
N LEU A 668 -31.77 -20.91 6.07
CA LEU A 668 -32.82 -20.77 7.07
C LEU A 668 -34.21 -20.69 6.45
N SER A 669 -34.36 -20.02 5.30
CA SER A 669 -35.64 -19.95 4.57
C SER A 669 -36.10 -21.30 4.04
N VAL A 670 -35.17 -22.22 3.78
CA VAL A 670 -35.46 -23.59 3.32
C VAL A 670 -35.68 -24.55 4.50
N LEU A 671 -34.92 -24.39 5.59
CA LEU A 671 -34.96 -25.29 6.75
C LEU A 671 -36.09 -24.95 7.74
N SER A 672 -36.40 -23.67 7.91
CA SER A 672 -37.42 -23.19 8.87
C SER A 672 -38.83 -23.73 8.58
N PRO A 673 -39.34 -23.70 7.32
CA PRO A 673 -40.67 -24.25 7.01
C PRO A 673 -40.77 -25.78 7.16
N ARG A 674 -39.63 -26.47 7.20
CA ARG A 674 -39.55 -27.94 7.32
C ARG A 674 -39.54 -28.42 8.78
N GLY A 675 -39.66 -27.52 9.75
CA GLY A 675 -39.70 -27.87 11.17
C GLY A 675 -38.40 -28.50 11.69
N VAL A 676 -37.27 -28.21 11.04
CA VAL A 676 -35.97 -28.78 11.43
C VAL A 676 -35.60 -28.26 12.83
N PRO A 677 -35.25 -29.14 13.78
CA PRO A 677 -34.82 -28.75 15.12
C PRO A 677 -33.67 -27.75 15.08
N ARG A 678 -33.70 -26.75 15.96
CA ARG A 678 -32.70 -25.67 16.02
C ARG A 678 -31.26 -26.19 16.14
N GLY A 679 -31.05 -27.30 16.86
CA GLY A 679 -29.74 -27.96 16.94
C GLY A 679 -29.22 -28.39 15.58
N ILE A 680 -30.04 -29.11 14.80
CA ILE A 680 -29.70 -29.56 13.44
C ILE A 680 -29.46 -28.38 12.50
N VAL A 681 -30.23 -27.30 12.62
CA VAL A 681 -30.00 -26.08 11.82
C VAL A 681 -28.64 -25.45 12.14
N VAL A 682 -28.27 -25.40 13.41
CA VAL A 682 -26.94 -24.91 13.84
C VAL A 682 -25.84 -25.83 13.31
N ASP A 683 -26.04 -27.15 13.35
CA ASP A 683 -25.08 -28.12 12.85
C ASP A 683 -24.93 -28.04 11.34
N VAL A 684 -26.01 -27.89 10.58
CA VAL A 684 -25.96 -27.69 9.12
C VAL A 684 -25.30 -26.36 8.77
N LEU A 685 -25.58 -25.29 9.51
CA LEU A 685 -24.90 -24.00 9.33
C LEU A 685 -23.41 -24.07 9.67
N ARG A 686 -23.03 -24.92 10.65
CA ARG A 686 -21.62 -25.20 10.96
C ARG A 686 -20.97 -26.05 9.86
N MET A 687 -21.64 -27.09 9.37
CA MET A 687 -21.14 -27.93 8.26
C MET A 687 -21.06 -27.18 6.93
N ALA A 688 -21.95 -26.20 6.69
CA ALA A 688 -21.92 -25.32 5.54
C ALA A 688 -20.95 -24.13 5.70
N GLY A 689 -20.47 -23.92 6.93
CA GLY A 689 -19.42 -22.95 7.20
C GLY A 689 -18.09 -23.43 6.65
N HIS A 690 -17.20 -22.50 6.33
CA HIS A 690 -15.85 -22.82 5.90
C HIS A 690 -14.97 -22.95 7.14
N GLY A 691 -14.14 -23.99 7.17
CA GLY A 691 -13.07 -24.08 8.14
C GLY A 691 -12.10 -22.91 7.92
N ILE A 692 -12.00 -22.02 8.90
CA ILE A 692 -11.01 -20.94 8.95
C ILE A 692 -9.93 -21.37 9.91
N CYS A 693 -8.68 -21.34 9.47
CA CYS A 693 -7.55 -21.44 10.37
C CYS A 693 -7.48 -20.18 11.25
N ARG A 694 -7.92 -20.29 12.51
CA ARG A 694 -7.89 -19.28 13.56
C ARG A 694 -6.48 -19.00 14.06
N LEU A 695 -5.53 -19.92 13.86
CA LEU A 695 -4.13 -19.76 14.23
C LEU A 695 -3.28 -19.87 12.96
N ARG A 696 -2.49 -18.85 12.69
CA ARG A 696 -1.62 -18.77 11.52
C ARG A 696 -0.20 -18.49 11.95
N PHE A 697 0.73 -19.06 11.20
CA PHE A 697 2.16 -18.80 11.29
C PHE A 697 2.56 -18.07 10.02
N GLU A 698 3.23 -16.93 10.18
CA GLU A 698 3.77 -16.13 9.08
C GLU A 698 5.29 -16.09 9.22
N ASP A 699 5.99 -16.39 8.13
CA ASP A 699 7.42 -16.11 8.01
C ASP A 699 7.63 -14.62 7.74
N ALA A 700 8.77 -14.07 8.14
CA ALA A 700 9.01 -12.62 8.02
C ALA A 700 9.15 -12.10 6.58
N ASP A 701 9.27 -12.98 5.58
CA ASP A 701 9.77 -12.62 4.25
C ASP A 701 8.74 -11.92 3.31
N ASP A 702 7.44 -11.89 3.63
CA ASP A 702 6.42 -11.50 2.64
C ASP A 702 5.91 -10.02 2.71
N ASP A 703 6.17 -9.26 3.79
CA ASP A 703 5.47 -7.97 4.03
C ASP A 703 6.34 -6.70 4.10
N GLU A 704 7.64 -6.77 4.46
CA GLU A 704 8.46 -5.56 4.77
C GLU A 704 9.28 -5.02 3.58
N VAL A 705 9.25 -5.70 2.42
CA VAL A 705 10.05 -5.32 1.23
C VAL A 705 9.62 -3.99 0.60
N GLY A 706 8.43 -3.48 0.91
CA GLY A 706 7.91 -2.25 0.30
C GLY A 706 8.34 -0.93 0.94
N THR A 707 8.76 -0.90 2.21
CA THR A 707 9.03 0.37 2.93
C THR A 707 10.37 0.47 3.64
N LEU A 708 11.06 -0.64 3.90
CA LEU A 708 12.39 -0.64 4.53
C LEU A 708 13.54 -0.85 3.53
N TYR A 709 13.28 -1.49 2.38
CA TYR A 709 14.31 -1.75 1.38
C TYR A 709 14.76 -0.50 0.60
N GLU A 710 13.98 0.58 0.53
CA GLU A 710 14.49 1.84 -0.05
C GLU A 710 15.54 2.51 0.86
N GLU A 711 15.35 2.47 2.18
CA GLU A 711 16.34 3.01 3.14
C GLU A 711 17.63 2.17 3.18
N ASP A 712 17.54 0.84 3.09
CA ASP A 712 18.71 -0.04 3.13
C ASP A 712 19.47 -0.12 1.78
N ARG A 713 18.79 0.14 0.65
CA ARG A 713 19.40 0.23 -0.68
C ARG A 713 20.19 1.53 -0.88
N GLU A 714 19.78 2.63 -0.26
CA GLU A 714 20.57 3.87 -0.19
C GLU A 714 21.79 3.73 0.72
N LEU A 715 21.66 3.03 1.85
CA LEU A 715 22.79 2.70 2.73
C LEU A 715 23.88 1.89 2.01
N ARG A 716 23.52 0.93 1.14
CA ARG A 716 24.52 0.15 0.38
C ARG A 716 25.16 0.90 -0.80
N ARG A 717 24.53 1.96 -1.32
CA ARG A 717 25.13 2.81 -2.38
C ARG A 717 26.12 3.84 -1.82
N GLY A 718 25.97 4.26 -0.57
CA GLY A 718 26.87 5.23 0.09
C GLY A 718 28.23 4.67 0.54
N TYR A 719 28.40 3.35 0.62
CA TYR A 719 29.65 2.71 1.08
C TYR A 719 30.52 2.14 -0.06
N GLY A 720 30.23 2.49 -1.32
CA GLY A 720 30.91 1.98 -2.51
C GLY A 720 31.90 2.93 -3.19
N SER A 721 32.32 4.01 -2.53
CA SER A 721 33.38 4.89 -3.04
C SER A 721 34.20 5.47 -1.89
N ASP A 722 35.13 4.66 -1.39
CA ASP A 722 36.47 5.08 -0.97
C ASP A 722 37.45 3.95 -1.30
#